data_AF-A0A1M7KEV5-F1
#
_entry.id   AF-A0A1M7KEV5-F1
#
_cell.length_a   1.000
_cell.length_b   1.000
_cell.length_c   1.000
_cell.angle_alpha   90.00
_cell.angle_beta   90.00
_cell.angle_gamma   90.00
#
_symmetry.space_group_name_H-M   'P 1'
#
loop_
_entity.id
_entity.type
_entity.pdbx_description
1 polymer ?
#
loop_
_entity_poly.entity_id
_entity_poly.type
_entity_poly.pdbx_seq_one_letter_code
_entity_poly.pdbx_strand_id
1 'polypeptide(L)'
;MFRSARKTAATVLAAALSLSTVPLSACIETAGAADALMTRDIWCANEDVNRWESEHFQFIWGKNGADSAKITTQFLKENAKNLEACWDVYMNDLSMEAPTQSVNLALRDGNRYKVNFYISGTGLKPFPDDWAYMGYDNQGYAFMFCCVGAMQNSPNPSWVLPHEFGHVVTAHQLGWNENKYVSSWWEAIANWYREQFLYSDYYSSQWGNVNGITDYFETYMKNLCFTPILGRDNYASWAFLQYITENPDDLPGYGSSFVRDLMQQGKRDEYPYIEIERISGADMKDTLGHYAKRLATLDLAHKKDYQSRQNELLARGEWNWGEIFTILENTIGMEDYYTVPTERAPQQFGVNIVPLEVTGSSISVTLEGLTKTNGADWRACIAVEQKDGTTRYSELFKAGETMNMDFGSNDSAAYLTVTATPDISVWQQTGVPWAYGTGEFDEAHAPFLSKTRYPWGAIITGAGIKQTQNDAAAVHGSRHPNGGGFVASTAKVEPSVYVGADAKVLGYSTVSGNAIIDGYAVVSGNAKISGNAVVKGHAVVAENAVVKDNAIIADNAGVMGSAVISDNARVLESGLVFNTYTVSGNATVKGVAYCLSNGSATGQAMPDGDYYDDSGRTIQKGSMYGWTSYDEYAQNRPYTDGQMAALEFAADSTDIAADEYTSTFGISIGSPVWSKAMTSGKGVLTFEGSDEQYLLADSSYTALHTAEYQTAVLLRSKSRSELFRFGSEDKGITLVAENGSVALYGVDQCVKVNEAYKLGEWITVSVLISDGKATLKIDNGNELKTETAEFSAEPIDVIGTNDVYLIGAGMNGSMDYFRVYNKDVPEADYYYTEKEDIQDVTTSGYVGDLNSDGSVDVFDFVLMKKAIIDKDTISSKNMLAAADVNGDKEIGIADLVLLQNYLLGKDKSFPVGGTYTV
;
A
#
# COMPACT_ATOMS: atom_id res chain seq x y z
N MET A 1 12.95 30.98 -45.06
CA MET A 1 12.97 31.44 -46.47
C MET A 1 13.06 30.19 -47.36
N PHE A 2 12.07 29.99 -48.26
CA PHE A 2 11.98 29.02 -49.37
C PHE A 2 12.05 27.50 -49.06
N ARG A 3 10.94 26.74 -49.06
CA ARG A 3 10.13 26.16 -50.18
C ARG A 3 10.79 25.01 -50.98
N SER A 4 10.09 23.87 -50.94
CA SER A 4 9.80 22.91 -52.05
C SER A 4 10.94 21.99 -52.50
N ALA A 5 10.73 20.82 -53.13
CA ALA A 5 9.65 19.83 -53.25
C ALA A 5 10.16 18.77 -54.25
N ARG A 6 9.81 17.50 -54.01
CA ARG A 6 9.44 16.45 -54.99
C ARG A 6 10.44 15.95 -56.08
N LYS A 7 10.69 14.64 -55.97
CA LYS A 7 10.37 13.53 -56.91
C LYS A 7 11.32 13.13 -58.08
N THR A 8 11.56 11.81 -58.08
CA THR A 8 11.49 10.78 -59.15
C THR A 8 12.67 10.49 -60.11
N ALA A 9 13.19 9.26 -59.92
CA ALA A 9 13.20 8.09 -60.85
C ALA A 9 14.07 8.09 -62.13
N ALA A 10 14.86 7.00 -62.30
CA ALA A 10 14.87 6.10 -63.48
C ALA A 10 16.06 5.08 -63.43
N THR A 11 16.17 3.90 -64.09
CA THR A 11 15.31 2.91 -64.77
C THR A 11 16.25 1.86 -65.46
N VAL A 12 16.05 0.54 -65.22
CA VAL A 12 15.99 -0.66 -66.14
C VAL A 12 17.14 -1.13 -67.06
N LEU A 13 17.28 -2.48 -67.22
CA LEU A 13 17.34 -3.32 -68.47
C LEU A 13 17.12 -4.83 -68.09
N ALA A 14 16.15 -5.65 -68.54
CA ALA A 14 15.65 -6.15 -69.86
C ALA A 14 16.59 -7.22 -70.52
N ALA A 15 16.22 -8.36 -71.15
CA ALA A 15 14.99 -8.96 -71.72
C ALA A 15 15.20 -10.44 -72.24
N ALA A 16 14.11 -11.18 -72.56
CA ALA A 16 13.84 -12.07 -73.75
C ALA A 16 12.58 -12.99 -73.52
N LEU A 17 11.37 -12.82 -74.10
CA LEU A 17 10.76 -13.07 -75.45
C LEU A 17 10.82 -14.55 -75.94
N SER A 18 9.72 -15.28 -76.26
CA SER A 18 8.69 -15.08 -77.33
C SER A 18 7.38 -15.90 -77.10
N LEU A 19 6.17 -15.30 -77.12
CA LEU A 19 5.12 -15.19 -78.18
C LEU A 19 4.25 -16.43 -78.53
N SER A 20 2.94 -16.34 -78.21
CA SER A 20 1.81 -16.61 -79.13
C SER A 20 0.57 -15.78 -78.72
N THR A 21 -0.16 -15.28 -79.71
CA THR A 21 -1.14 -14.17 -79.63
C THR A 21 -2.58 -14.65 -79.87
N VAL A 22 -3.59 -14.17 -79.11
CA VAL A 22 -4.90 -13.60 -79.56
C VAL A 22 -5.54 -12.81 -78.38
N PRO A 23 -6.59 -11.97 -78.59
CA PRO A 23 -6.59 -10.52 -78.42
C PRO A 23 -6.95 -10.00 -76.99
N LEU A 24 -6.53 -8.77 -76.70
CA LEU A 24 -6.97 -7.99 -75.55
C LEU A 24 -8.50 -7.80 -75.58
N SER A 25 -9.20 -8.39 -74.61
CA SER A 25 -10.40 -7.79 -74.03
C SER A 25 -9.97 -6.81 -72.95
N ALA A 26 -10.49 -5.58 -73.01
CA ALA A 26 -10.37 -4.61 -71.95
C ALA A 26 -10.83 -5.25 -70.63
N CYS A 27 -9.91 -5.41 -69.68
CA CYS A 27 -10.29 -5.68 -68.30
C CYS A 27 -10.93 -4.38 -67.79
N ILE A 28 -12.24 -4.42 -67.64
CA ILE A 28 -13.01 -3.42 -66.93
C ILE A 28 -12.40 -3.35 -65.54
N GLU A 29 -11.81 -2.20 -65.17
CA GLU A 29 -11.67 -1.83 -63.77
C GLU A 29 -13.08 -1.78 -63.19
N THR A 30 -13.52 -2.89 -62.61
CA THR A 30 -14.59 -2.85 -61.62
C THR A 30 -13.96 -2.18 -60.41
N ALA A 31 -14.14 -0.86 -60.32
CA ALA A 31 -14.16 -0.18 -59.03
C ALA A 31 -15.05 -1.03 -58.11
N GLY A 32 -14.43 -1.72 -57.15
CA GLY A 32 -15.16 -2.47 -56.15
C GLY A 32 -16.07 -1.48 -55.44
N ALA A 33 -17.38 -1.70 -55.52
CA ALA A 33 -18.29 -1.04 -54.61
C ALA A 33 -17.79 -1.34 -53.19
N ALA A 34 -17.53 -0.31 -52.39
CA ALA A 34 -17.41 -0.50 -50.96
C ALA A 34 -18.71 -1.18 -50.51
N ASP A 35 -18.63 -2.40 -49.99
CA ASP A 35 -19.82 -3.07 -49.44
C ASP A 35 -20.34 -2.20 -48.30
N ALA A 36 -21.41 -1.46 -48.56
CA ALA A 36 -22.01 -0.57 -47.59
C ALA A 36 -22.53 -1.40 -46.41
N LEU A 37 -22.11 -1.05 -45.18
CA LEU A 37 -22.58 -1.73 -43.97
C LEU A 37 -24.11 -1.66 -43.86
N MET A 38 -24.73 -2.81 -43.61
CA MET A 38 -26.17 -2.94 -43.45
C MET A 38 -26.61 -2.47 -42.05
N THR A 39 -27.87 -2.07 -41.92
CA THR A 39 -28.50 -1.83 -40.60
C THR A 39 -29.25 -3.07 -40.13
N ARG A 40 -29.26 -3.32 -38.83
CA ARG A 40 -30.12 -4.34 -38.20
C ARG A 40 -30.56 -3.85 -36.84
N ASP A 41 -31.79 -4.12 -36.45
CA ASP A 41 -32.30 -3.79 -35.12
C ASP A 41 -33.32 -4.85 -34.74
N ILE A 42 -32.96 -5.75 -33.82
CA ILE A 42 -33.82 -6.87 -33.46
C ILE A 42 -34.80 -6.54 -32.34
N TRP A 43 -34.52 -5.50 -31.55
CA TRP A 43 -35.32 -5.15 -30.38
C TRP A 43 -36.44 -4.20 -30.73
N CYS A 44 -36.17 -3.18 -31.55
CA CYS A 44 -37.16 -2.17 -31.91
C CYS A 44 -37.64 -2.30 -33.37
N ALA A 45 -37.36 -3.43 -34.04
CA ALA A 45 -37.71 -3.69 -35.45
C ALA A 45 -39.19 -3.39 -35.78
N ASN A 46 -40.07 -3.73 -34.84
CA ASN A 46 -41.53 -3.59 -34.96
C ASN A 46 -42.09 -2.45 -34.09
N GLU A 47 -41.22 -1.61 -33.53
CA GLU A 47 -41.60 -0.47 -32.70
C GLU A 47 -41.51 0.84 -33.49
N ASP A 48 -42.42 1.78 -33.18
CA ASP A 48 -42.42 3.11 -33.78
C ASP A 48 -41.37 4.01 -33.11
N VAL A 49 -40.09 3.78 -33.46
CA VAL A 49 -38.92 4.50 -32.94
C VAL A 49 -38.26 5.33 -34.04
N ASN A 50 -37.47 6.31 -33.63
CA ASN A 50 -36.66 7.11 -34.54
C ASN A 50 -35.33 6.41 -34.82
N ARG A 51 -34.79 6.63 -36.03
CA ARG A 51 -33.52 6.07 -36.50
C ARG A 51 -32.72 7.11 -37.26
N TRP A 52 -31.40 7.10 -37.07
CA TRP A 52 -30.46 7.93 -37.80
C TRP A 52 -29.13 7.20 -37.93
N GLU A 53 -28.39 7.43 -39.00
CA GLU A 53 -27.21 6.64 -39.34
C GLU A 53 -26.01 7.54 -39.67
N SER A 54 -24.84 7.03 -39.33
CA SER A 54 -23.53 7.50 -39.76
C SER A 54 -22.88 6.43 -40.64
N GLU A 55 -21.58 6.49 -40.90
CA GLU A 55 -20.90 5.50 -41.76
C GLU A 55 -20.87 4.13 -41.09
N HIS A 56 -20.54 4.07 -39.80
CA HIS A 56 -20.37 2.83 -39.06
C HIS A 56 -21.42 2.58 -37.97
N PHE A 57 -22.22 3.60 -37.59
CA PHE A 57 -23.17 3.49 -36.47
C PHE A 57 -24.63 3.76 -36.87
N GLN A 58 -25.55 3.05 -36.20
CA GLN A 58 -26.99 3.26 -36.27
C GLN A 58 -27.53 3.70 -34.89
N PHE A 59 -28.08 4.92 -34.81
CA PHE A 59 -28.69 5.48 -33.61
C PHE A 59 -30.19 5.21 -33.58
N ILE A 60 -30.69 4.73 -32.45
CA ILE A 60 -32.08 4.31 -32.24
C ILE A 60 -32.60 4.93 -30.94
N TRP A 61 -33.73 5.65 -30.99
CA TRP A 61 -34.32 6.29 -29.81
C TRP A 61 -35.84 6.38 -29.89
N GLY A 62 -36.51 6.37 -28.74
CA GLY A 62 -37.96 6.46 -28.65
C GLY A 62 -38.49 7.88 -28.91
N LYS A 63 -39.80 7.97 -29.13
CA LYS A 63 -40.48 9.23 -29.48
C LYS A 63 -41.05 9.99 -28.28
N ASN A 64 -41.29 9.31 -27.16
CA ASN A 64 -42.19 9.77 -26.10
C ASN A 64 -41.59 9.74 -24.69
N GLY A 65 -40.31 9.41 -24.51
CA GLY A 65 -39.62 9.54 -23.22
C GLY A 65 -39.20 10.98 -22.92
N ALA A 66 -38.83 11.24 -21.66
CA ALA A 66 -38.46 12.55 -21.14
C ALA A 66 -37.37 13.26 -21.95
N ASP A 67 -36.45 12.47 -22.52
CA ASP A 67 -35.27 13.00 -23.21
C ASP A 67 -35.39 12.96 -24.75
N SER A 68 -36.50 12.45 -25.29
CA SER A 68 -36.69 12.31 -26.74
C SER A 68 -36.54 13.64 -27.49
N ALA A 69 -37.01 14.73 -26.88
CA ALA A 69 -36.94 16.07 -27.46
C ALA A 69 -35.52 16.66 -27.46
N LYS A 70 -34.60 16.12 -26.66
CA LYS A 70 -33.18 16.55 -26.61
C LYS A 70 -32.40 15.99 -27.81
N ILE A 71 -32.89 14.92 -28.44
CA ILE A 71 -32.25 14.27 -29.58
C ILE A 71 -32.52 15.04 -30.87
N THR A 72 -31.67 16.01 -31.16
CA THR A 72 -31.72 16.79 -32.40
C THR A 72 -30.78 16.21 -33.46
N THR A 73 -30.96 16.62 -34.73
CA THR A 73 -30.00 16.26 -35.78
C THR A 73 -28.58 16.75 -35.48
N GLN A 74 -28.42 17.91 -34.81
CA GLN A 74 -27.11 18.40 -34.41
C GLN A 74 -26.50 17.49 -33.33
N PHE A 75 -27.27 17.14 -32.30
CA PHE A 75 -26.84 16.22 -31.25
C PHE A 75 -26.35 14.88 -31.83
N LEU A 76 -27.09 14.31 -32.77
CA LEU A 76 -26.71 13.05 -33.44
C LEU A 76 -25.43 13.21 -34.27
N LYS A 77 -25.30 14.30 -35.04
CA LYS A 77 -24.10 14.56 -35.84
C LYS A 77 -22.85 14.74 -34.98
N GLU A 78 -22.94 15.42 -33.85
CA GLU A 78 -21.81 15.64 -32.95
C GLU A 78 -21.37 14.35 -32.26
N ASN A 79 -22.31 13.54 -31.78
CA ASN A 79 -21.99 12.24 -31.17
C ASN A 79 -21.49 11.22 -32.21
N ALA A 80 -22.05 11.23 -33.42
CA ALA A 80 -21.53 10.41 -34.51
C ALA A 80 -20.12 10.83 -34.91
N LYS A 81 -19.85 12.14 -35.02
CA LYS A 81 -18.50 12.66 -35.27
C LYS A 81 -17.48 12.11 -34.25
N ASN A 82 -17.88 12.04 -32.97
CA ASN A 82 -17.07 11.43 -31.90
C ASN A 82 -16.80 9.94 -32.15
N LEU A 83 -17.84 9.15 -32.37
CA LEU A 83 -17.73 7.70 -32.58
C LEU A 83 -17.00 7.32 -33.88
N GLU A 84 -17.18 8.08 -34.96
CA GLU A 84 -16.46 7.86 -36.22
C GLU A 84 -14.96 8.17 -36.06
N ALA A 85 -14.61 9.18 -35.26
CA ALA A 85 -13.21 9.43 -34.92
C ALA A 85 -12.63 8.29 -34.04
N CYS A 86 -13.41 7.74 -33.11
CA CYS A 86 -13.00 6.55 -32.35
C CYS A 86 -12.81 5.35 -33.28
N TRP A 87 -13.71 5.15 -34.25
CA TRP A 87 -13.60 4.11 -35.27
C TRP A 87 -12.29 4.23 -36.03
N ASP A 88 -11.94 5.42 -36.47
CA ASP A 88 -10.68 5.66 -37.19
C ASP A 88 -9.46 5.29 -36.34
N VAL A 89 -9.42 5.68 -35.07
CA VAL A 89 -8.32 5.29 -34.16
C VAL A 89 -8.28 3.78 -33.99
N TYR A 90 -9.41 3.15 -33.65
CA TYR A 90 -9.43 1.75 -33.24
C TYR A 90 -9.18 0.81 -34.42
N MET A 91 -9.69 1.13 -35.60
CA MET A 91 -9.55 0.30 -36.79
C MET A 91 -8.30 0.63 -37.60
N ASN A 92 -7.95 1.91 -37.77
CA ASN A 92 -6.84 2.29 -38.65
C ASN A 92 -5.51 2.33 -37.91
N ASP A 93 -5.46 2.93 -36.71
CA ASP A 93 -4.20 3.10 -35.96
C ASP A 93 -3.89 1.86 -35.13
N LEU A 94 -4.89 1.33 -34.41
CA LEU A 94 -4.73 0.13 -33.55
C LEU A 94 -4.95 -1.19 -34.31
N SER A 95 -5.46 -1.13 -35.55
CA SER A 95 -5.67 -2.30 -36.40
C SER A 95 -6.55 -3.39 -35.74
N MET A 96 -7.59 -2.98 -35.00
CA MET A 96 -8.54 -3.90 -34.38
C MET A 96 -9.47 -4.54 -35.43
N GLU A 97 -10.02 -5.71 -35.12
CA GLU A 97 -11.06 -6.31 -35.95
C GLU A 97 -12.36 -5.51 -35.86
N ALA A 98 -12.96 -5.21 -37.02
CA ALA A 98 -14.13 -4.34 -37.09
C ALA A 98 -15.38 -5.01 -36.50
N PRO A 99 -16.12 -4.34 -35.59
CA PRO A 99 -17.29 -4.90 -34.90
C PRO A 99 -18.55 -4.94 -35.78
N THR A 100 -18.43 -5.61 -36.93
CA THR A 100 -19.44 -5.61 -38.00
C THR A 100 -20.11 -6.98 -38.21
N GLN A 101 -19.69 -7.99 -37.46
CA GLN A 101 -20.18 -9.37 -37.55
C GLN A 101 -20.41 -9.93 -36.16
N SER A 102 -21.23 -10.98 -36.05
CA SER A 102 -21.45 -11.64 -34.77
C SER A 102 -20.13 -12.11 -34.12
N VAL A 103 -20.01 -11.87 -32.81
CA VAL A 103 -18.96 -12.46 -31.96
C VAL A 103 -19.14 -13.98 -31.84
N ASN A 104 -20.35 -14.48 -32.08
CA ASN A 104 -20.60 -15.90 -32.26
C ASN A 104 -20.34 -16.28 -33.72
N LEU A 105 -19.20 -16.95 -33.96
CA LEU A 105 -18.78 -17.38 -35.29
C LEU A 105 -19.83 -18.24 -36.02
N ALA A 106 -20.63 -19.01 -35.28
CA ALA A 106 -21.68 -19.86 -35.87
C ALA A 106 -22.91 -19.07 -36.34
N LEU A 107 -23.07 -17.82 -35.89
CA LEU A 107 -24.19 -16.95 -36.24
C LEU A 107 -23.84 -15.91 -37.32
N ARG A 108 -22.61 -15.93 -37.84
CA ARG A 108 -22.22 -15.07 -38.96
C ARG A 108 -22.96 -15.48 -40.22
N ASP A 109 -23.69 -14.54 -40.81
CA ASP A 109 -24.54 -14.75 -42.00
C ASP A 109 -23.88 -14.32 -43.31
N GLY A 110 -22.60 -13.90 -43.25
CA GLY A 110 -21.82 -13.39 -44.38
C GLY A 110 -22.03 -11.90 -44.65
N ASN A 111 -22.98 -11.25 -43.98
CA ASN A 111 -23.17 -9.80 -44.08
C ASN A 111 -22.30 -9.06 -43.06
N ARG A 112 -22.19 -7.74 -43.25
CA ARG A 112 -21.53 -6.83 -42.31
C ARG A 112 -22.51 -5.71 -41.94
N TYR A 113 -22.60 -5.41 -40.65
CA TYR A 113 -23.58 -4.50 -40.10
C TYR A 113 -22.95 -3.32 -39.38
N LYS A 114 -23.68 -2.20 -39.32
CA LYS A 114 -23.38 -1.05 -38.46
C LYS A 114 -23.55 -1.43 -36.98
N VAL A 115 -22.80 -0.77 -36.11
CA VAL A 115 -22.95 -0.91 -34.66
C VAL A 115 -24.21 -0.18 -34.20
N ASN A 116 -25.08 -0.86 -33.46
CA ASN A 116 -26.28 -0.25 -32.90
C ASN A 116 -25.96 0.59 -31.66
N PHE A 117 -26.58 1.76 -31.59
CA PHE A 117 -26.52 2.66 -30.47
C PHE A 117 -27.95 2.99 -30.01
N TYR A 118 -28.32 2.50 -28.83
CA TYR A 118 -29.64 2.77 -28.23
C TYR A 118 -29.54 3.93 -27.23
N ILE A 119 -30.41 4.93 -27.39
CA ILE A 119 -30.39 6.12 -26.51
C ILE A 119 -31.47 6.00 -25.43
N SER A 120 -31.06 5.94 -24.18
CA SER A 120 -31.94 5.81 -23.01
C SER A 120 -32.77 7.06 -22.72
N GLY A 121 -33.70 6.98 -21.77
CA GLY A 121 -34.53 8.14 -21.36
C GLY A 121 -35.54 8.59 -22.42
N THR A 122 -35.53 7.97 -23.60
CA THR A 122 -36.38 8.30 -24.76
C THR A 122 -37.63 7.42 -24.87
N GLY A 123 -37.83 6.51 -23.92
CA GLY A 123 -39.00 5.62 -23.85
C GLY A 123 -38.90 4.38 -24.71
N LEU A 124 -37.68 3.92 -25.02
CA LEU A 124 -37.44 2.60 -25.62
C LEU A 124 -37.88 1.52 -24.64
N LYS A 125 -38.86 0.70 -25.01
CA LYS A 125 -39.40 -0.33 -24.11
C LYS A 125 -38.37 -1.41 -23.72
N PRO A 126 -37.49 -1.88 -24.62
CA PRO A 126 -36.49 -2.89 -24.26
C PRO A 126 -35.39 -2.36 -23.34
N PHE A 127 -35.22 -1.04 -23.25
CA PHE A 127 -34.09 -0.41 -22.57
C PHE A 127 -34.57 0.65 -21.56
N PRO A 128 -34.70 0.28 -20.27
CA PRO A 128 -35.00 1.26 -19.22
C PRO A 128 -33.90 2.32 -19.13
N ASP A 129 -34.23 3.48 -18.56
CA ASP A 129 -33.28 4.58 -18.44
C ASP A 129 -32.13 4.24 -17.48
N ASP A 130 -30.88 4.39 -17.93
CA ASP A 130 -29.65 4.09 -17.20
C ASP A 130 -28.47 4.86 -17.83
N TRP A 131 -27.31 4.95 -17.17
CA TRP A 131 -26.21 5.84 -17.57
C TRP A 131 -25.58 5.48 -18.92
N ALA A 132 -24.84 4.37 -18.99
CA ALA A 132 -24.21 3.83 -20.18
C ALA A 132 -23.74 2.38 -19.93
N TYR A 133 -23.75 1.55 -20.97
CA TYR A 133 -23.14 0.22 -20.99
C TYR A 133 -23.07 -0.33 -22.43
N MET A 134 -22.28 -1.38 -22.62
CA MET A 134 -22.36 -2.27 -23.79
C MET A 134 -23.25 -3.49 -23.50
N GLY A 135 -23.82 -4.11 -24.53
CA GLY A 135 -24.48 -5.40 -24.39
C GLY A 135 -24.39 -6.25 -25.65
N TYR A 136 -24.95 -7.46 -25.60
CA TYR A 136 -25.14 -8.32 -26.78
C TYR A 136 -26.60 -8.52 -27.10
N ASP A 137 -26.88 -8.59 -28.40
CA ASP A 137 -28.16 -9.11 -28.84
C ASP A 137 -28.16 -10.64 -28.95
N ASN A 138 -29.36 -11.21 -29.15
CA ASN A 138 -29.52 -12.67 -29.18
C ASN A 138 -28.87 -13.35 -30.40
N GLN A 139 -28.30 -12.59 -31.33
CA GLN A 139 -27.51 -13.08 -32.46
C GLN A 139 -26.01 -12.82 -32.28
N GLY A 140 -25.59 -12.35 -31.09
CA GLY A 140 -24.18 -12.18 -30.75
C GLY A 140 -23.53 -10.94 -31.35
N TYR A 141 -24.27 -9.89 -31.67
CA TYR A 141 -23.67 -8.62 -32.03
C TYR A 141 -23.66 -7.71 -30.81
N ALA A 142 -22.51 -7.10 -30.54
CA ALA A 142 -22.42 -6.12 -29.47
C ALA A 142 -23.03 -4.78 -29.91
N PHE A 143 -23.67 -4.10 -28.97
CA PHE A 143 -24.30 -2.79 -29.15
C PHE A 143 -23.89 -1.85 -28.01
N MET A 144 -24.08 -0.56 -28.24
CA MET A 144 -23.89 0.48 -27.24
C MET A 144 -25.22 1.00 -26.73
N PHE A 145 -25.27 1.37 -25.46
CA PHE A 145 -26.39 2.03 -24.84
C PHE A 145 -25.90 3.21 -23.99
N CYS A 146 -26.51 4.39 -24.14
CA CYS A 146 -26.19 5.56 -23.30
C CYS A 146 -27.41 6.47 -23.09
N CYS A 147 -27.50 7.12 -21.93
CA CYS A 147 -28.40 8.26 -21.72
C CYS A 147 -27.89 9.54 -22.41
N VAL A 148 -28.78 10.52 -22.56
CA VAL A 148 -28.41 11.83 -23.13
C VAL A 148 -27.35 12.55 -22.29
N GLY A 149 -27.34 12.31 -20.97
CA GLY A 149 -26.32 12.86 -20.07
C GLY A 149 -24.91 12.35 -20.36
N ALA A 150 -24.77 11.06 -20.65
CA ALA A 150 -23.51 10.43 -21.01
C ALA A 150 -23.01 10.86 -22.41
N MET A 151 -23.88 11.42 -23.24
CA MET A 151 -23.60 11.82 -24.63
C MET A 151 -23.41 13.35 -24.79
N GLN A 152 -23.08 14.05 -23.70
CA GLN A 152 -22.89 15.50 -23.74
C GLN A 152 -21.54 15.87 -24.41
N ASN A 153 -21.57 16.92 -25.23
CA ASN A 153 -20.41 17.39 -26.02
C ASN A 153 -19.92 18.80 -25.60
N SER A 154 -20.23 19.23 -24.38
CA SER A 154 -19.86 20.56 -23.87
C SER A 154 -19.22 20.45 -22.48
N PRO A 155 -18.04 21.06 -22.24
CA PRO A 155 -17.24 21.85 -23.19
C PRO A 155 -16.48 21.01 -24.24
N ASN A 156 -16.37 19.69 -24.04
CA ASN A 156 -15.62 18.74 -24.88
C ASN A 156 -16.52 17.56 -25.30
N PRO A 157 -16.18 16.79 -26.35
CA PRO A 157 -16.91 15.56 -26.70
C PRO A 157 -16.94 14.58 -25.53
N SER A 158 -18.00 13.76 -25.45
CA SER A 158 -18.15 12.77 -24.39
C SER A 158 -16.99 11.76 -24.37
N TRP A 159 -16.46 11.48 -23.18
CA TRP A 159 -15.46 10.45 -22.92
C TRP A 159 -16.11 9.08 -22.60
N VAL A 160 -17.42 9.05 -22.38
CA VAL A 160 -18.17 7.80 -22.21
C VAL A 160 -18.20 7.04 -23.53
N LEU A 161 -18.41 7.72 -24.65
CA LEU A 161 -18.49 7.09 -25.97
C LEU A 161 -17.25 6.29 -26.38
N PRO A 162 -16.02 6.83 -26.32
CA PRO A 162 -14.82 6.05 -26.66
C PRO A 162 -14.63 4.82 -25.75
N HIS A 163 -15.02 4.90 -24.48
CA HIS A 163 -14.95 3.79 -23.53
C HIS A 163 -15.95 2.68 -23.86
N GLU A 164 -17.23 3.03 -24.00
CA GLU A 164 -18.29 2.07 -24.32
C GLU A 164 -18.07 1.42 -25.69
N PHE A 165 -17.59 2.21 -26.66
CA PHE A 165 -17.22 1.66 -27.97
C PHE A 165 -15.98 0.76 -27.87
N GLY A 166 -15.05 1.08 -26.96
CA GLY A 166 -13.92 0.22 -26.61
C GLY A 166 -14.38 -1.18 -26.20
N HIS A 167 -15.39 -1.31 -25.33
CA HIS A 167 -15.92 -2.64 -24.99
C HIS A 167 -16.53 -3.37 -26.20
N VAL A 168 -17.26 -2.67 -27.07
CA VAL A 168 -17.79 -3.26 -28.31
C VAL A 168 -16.65 -3.79 -29.18
N VAL A 169 -15.53 -3.07 -29.29
CA VAL A 169 -14.35 -3.53 -30.05
C VAL A 169 -13.67 -4.71 -29.37
N THR A 170 -13.47 -4.66 -28.04
CA THR A 170 -12.91 -5.77 -27.24
C THR A 170 -13.69 -7.07 -27.47
N ALA A 171 -15.02 -7.00 -27.42
CA ALA A 171 -15.90 -8.14 -27.68
C ALA A 171 -15.66 -8.82 -29.03
N HIS A 172 -15.29 -8.05 -30.05
CA HIS A 172 -15.07 -8.56 -31.40
C HIS A 172 -13.65 -9.07 -31.65
N GLN A 173 -12.74 -8.94 -30.68
CA GLN A 173 -11.43 -9.60 -30.72
C GLN A 173 -11.48 -11.08 -30.29
N LEU A 174 -12.61 -11.52 -29.70
CA LEU A 174 -13.01 -12.91 -29.42
C LEU A 174 -12.23 -13.65 -28.31
N GLY A 175 -10.92 -13.46 -28.17
CA GLY A 175 -10.06 -14.26 -27.29
C GLY A 175 -10.44 -14.18 -25.80
N TRP A 176 -11.11 -13.10 -25.40
CA TRP A 176 -11.46 -12.81 -24.00
C TRP A 176 -12.93 -13.00 -23.65
N ASN A 177 -13.80 -13.35 -24.61
CA ASN A 177 -15.25 -13.47 -24.38
C ASN A 177 -15.64 -14.65 -23.46
N GLU A 178 -14.77 -15.65 -23.33
CA GLU A 178 -14.98 -16.83 -22.46
C GLU A 178 -13.85 -16.96 -21.42
N ASN A 179 -13.35 -15.85 -20.87
CA ASN A 179 -12.32 -15.89 -19.84
C ASN A 179 -12.84 -15.32 -18.51
N LYS A 180 -12.81 -16.11 -17.43
CA LYS A 180 -13.29 -15.67 -16.12
C LYS A 180 -12.42 -14.63 -15.41
N TYR A 181 -11.16 -14.46 -15.81
CA TYR A 181 -10.21 -13.56 -15.15
C TYR A 181 -10.22 -12.13 -15.69
N VAL A 182 -10.83 -11.89 -16.86
CA VAL A 182 -10.67 -10.61 -17.57
C VAL A 182 -11.72 -9.56 -17.20
N SER A 183 -12.69 -9.85 -16.33
CA SER A 183 -13.81 -8.91 -16.10
C SER A 183 -13.36 -7.49 -15.75
N SER A 184 -12.33 -7.31 -14.92
CA SER A 184 -11.78 -5.97 -14.63
C SER A 184 -10.80 -5.45 -15.67
N TRP A 185 -10.23 -6.33 -16.47
CA TRP A 185 -9.40 -5.95 -17.61
C TRP A 185 -10.24 -5.30 -18.71
N TRP A 186 -11.52 -5.66 -18.85
CA TRP A 186 -12.41 -5.01 -19.81
C TRP A 186 -12.58 -3.51 -19.53
N GLU A 187 -12.64 -3.11 -18.26
CA GLU A 187 -12.74 -1.71 -17.84
C GLU A 187 -11.43 -0.96 -18.07
N ALA A 188 -10.30 -1.56 -17.71
CA ALA A 188 -8.98 -0.99 -17.97
C ALA A 188 -8.73 -0.82 -19.48
N ILE A 189 -9.12 -1.81 -20.30
CA ILE A 189 -8.99 -1.72 -21.76
C ILE A 189 -9.90 -0.63 -22.33
N ALA A 190 -11.12 -0.49 -21.84
CA ALA A 190 -12.03 0.55 -22.31
C ALA A 190 -11.48 1.96 -22.02
N ASN A 191 -10.85 2.17 -20.87
CA ASN A 191 -10.13 3.42 -20.58
C ASN A 191 -8.83 3.56 -21.37
N TRP A 192 -8.10 2.46 -21.65
CA TRP A 192 -6.94 2.49 -22.55
C TRP A 192 -7.34 2.95 -23.96
N TYR A 193 -8.46 2.45 -24.51
CA TYR A 193 -9.03 2.91 -25.77
C TYR A 193 -9.39 4.40 -25.75
N ARG A 194 -10.04 4.85 -24.66
CA ARG A 194 -10.32 6.27 -24.44
C ARG A 194 -9.03 7.09 -24.48
N GLU A 195 -7.97 6.65 -23.80
CA GLU A 195 -6.69 7.34 -23.81
C GLU A 195 -6.08 7.37 -25.21
N GLN A 196 -6.13 6.27 -25.97
CA GLN A 196 -5.67 6.26 -27.37
C GLN A 196 -6.43 7.28 -28.22
N PHE A 197 -7.74 7.41 -27.99
CA PHE A 197 -8.57 8.39 -28.69
C PHE A 197 -8.19 9.82 -28.31
N LEU A 198 -8.08 10.14 -27.03
CA LEU A 198 -7.81 11.50 -26.54
C LEU A 198 -6.52 12.10 -27.10
N TYR A 199 -5.52 11.27 -27.36
CA TYR A 199 -4.23 11.70 -27.92
C TYR A 199 -4.08 11.53 -29.43
N SER A 200 -5.10 11.01 -30.10
CA SER A 200 -5.04 10.80 -31.53
C SER A 200 -5.04 12.10 -32.33
N ASP A 201 -4.46 12.05 -33.53
CA ASP A 201 -4.59 13.12 -34.53
C ASP A 201 -6.06 13.35 -34.93
N TYR A 202 -6.91 12.32 -34.82
CA TYR A 202 -8.34 12.42 -35.08
C TYR A 202 -9.04 13.29 -34.03
N TYR A 203 -8.66 13.19 -32.76
CA TYR A 203 -9.17 14.09 -31.72
C TYR A 203 -8.70 15.52 -31.95
N SER A 204 -7.39 15.71 -32.05
CA SER A 204 -6.78 17.04 -32.12
C SER A 204 -7.19 17.82 -33.38
N SER A 205 -7.38 17.15 -34.51
CA SER A 205 -7.84 17.78 -35.76
C SER A 205 -9.31 18.22 -35.72
N GLN A 206 -10.14 17.55 -34.92
CA GLN A 206 -11.58 17.74 -34.90
C GLN A 206 -12.08 18.64 -33.77
N TRP A 207 -11.39 18.64 -32.62
CA TRP A 207 -11.74 19.43 -31.43
C TRP A 207 -10.62 20.34 -30.96
N GLY A 208 -9.47 20.32 -31.64
CA GLY A 208 -8.30 21.14 -31.30
C GLY A 208 -7.31 20.39 -30.41
N ASN A 209 -6.06 20.87 -30.41
CA ASN A 209 -5.03 20.35 -29.51
C ASN A 209 -5.26 20.93 -28.12
N VAL A 210 -5.46 20.06 -27.14
CA VAL A 210 -5.68 20.43 -25.74
C VAL A 210 -4.61 19.68 -24.96
N ASN A 211 -3.39 20.22 -24.99
CA ASN A 211 -2.36 19.85 -24.03
C ASN A 211 -3.00 19.79 -22.63
N GLY A 212 -2.77 18.72 -21.88
CA GLY A 212 -3.35 18.48 -20.56
C GLY A 212 -4.63 17.63 -20.52
N ILE A 213 -5.06 17.01 -21.63
CA ILE A 213 -6.19 16.06 -21.63
C ILE A 213 -5.71 14.63 -21.51
N THR A 214 -6.13 13.95 -20.45
CA THR A 214 -5.87 12.54 -20.16
C THR A 214 -6.99 11.99 -19.29
N ASP A 215 -7.26 10.69 -19.41
CA ASP A 215 -8.08 9.91 -18.47
C ASP A 215 -7.28 9.48 -17.22
N TYR A 216 -6.47 10.41 -16.70
CA TYR A 216 -5.47 10.20 -15.65
C TYR A 216 -5.87 9.17 -14.59
N PHE A 217 -4.96 8.23 -14.31
CA PHE A 217 -5.16 7.05 -13.49
C PHE A 217 -5.08 7.33 -11.98
N GLU A 218 -5.87 8.29 -11.50
CA GLU A 218 -5.82 8.79 -10.11
C GLU A 218 -6.00 7.68 -9.05
N THR A 219 -7.05 6.86 -9.16
CA THR A 219 -7.34 5.86 -8.10
C THR A 219 -6.24 4.80 -8.05
N TYR A 220 -5.73 4.38 -9.22
CA TYR A 220 -4.63 3.44 -9.30
C TYR A 220 -3.35 3.97 -8.64
N MET A 221 -3.02 5.27 -8.83
CA MET A 221 -1.87 5.88 -8.15
C MET A 221 -1.99 5.87 -6.61
N LYS A 222 -3.20 5.88 -6.06
CA LYS A 222 -3.43 5.86 -4.60
C LYS A 222 -3.41 4.44 -4.00
N ASN A 223 -3.52 3.42 -4.84
CA ASN A 223 -3.72 2.03 -4.46
C ASN A 223 -2.60 1.10 -4.99
N LEU A 224 -1.45 1.67 -5.35
CA LEU A 224 -0.35 0.95 -6.02
C LEU A 224 0.13 -0.29 -5.26
N CYS A 225 -0.02 -0.37 -3.94
CA CYS A 225 0.36 -1.53 -3.15
C CYS A 225 -0.47 -2.80 -3.45
N PHE A 226 -1.63 -2.67 -4.10
CA PHE A 226 -2.45 -3.80 -4.53
C PHE A 226 -2.04 -4.33 -5.91
N THR A 227 -2.45 -5.56 -6.18
CA THR A 227 -2.24 -6.16 -7.51
C THR A 227 -2.94 -5.29 -8.58
N PRO A 228 -2.26 -4.89 -9.68
CA PRO A 228 -2.85 -4.05 -10.70
C PRO A 228 -4.00 -4.74 -11.43
N ILE A 229 -4.96 -3.94 -11.91
CA ILE A 229 -6.11 -4.39 -12.70
C ILE A 229 -6.94 -5.43 -11.91
N LEU A 230 -7.17 -5.16 -10.63
CA LEU A 230 -8.10 -5.88 -9.76
C LEU A 230 -9.08 -4.92 -9.08
N GLY A 231 -10.28 -5.44 -8.78
CA GLY A 231 -11.41 -4.84 -8.08
C GLY A 231 -11.48 -3.32 -8.12
N ARG A 232 -10.93 -2.71 -7.06
CA ARG A 232 -11.02 -1.28 -6.70
C ARG A 232 -10.50 -0.30 -7.77
N ASP A 233 -9.57 -0.73 -8.62
CA ASP A 233 -8.94 0.13 -9.64
C ASP A 233 -9.12 -0.41 -11.07
N ASN A 234 -10.16 -1.21 -11.28
CA ASN A 234 -10.48 -1.80 -12.58
C ASN A 234 -10.52 -0.79 -13.72
N TYR A 235 -10.98 0.45 -13.48
CA TYR A 235 -10.98 1.51 -14.49
C TYR A 235 -9.61 2.19 -14.66
N ALA A 236 -8.95 2.57 -13.58
CA ALA A 236 -7.76 3.42 -13.62
C ALA A 236 -6.46 2.65 -13.93
N SER A 237 -6.44 1.33 -13.81
CA SER A 237 -5.23 0.52 -13.99
C SER A 237 -4.75 0.39 -15.44
N TRP A 238 -5.31 1.17 -16.37
CA TRP A 238 -4.96 1.16 -17.80
C TRP A 238 -3.51 1.58 -18.08
N ALA A 239 -2.83 2.25 -17.15
CA ALA A 239 -1.44 2.67 -17.30
C ALA A 239 -0.48 1.49 -17.58
N PHE A 240 -0.75 0.31 -17.05
CA PHE A 240 0.04 -0.89 -17.36
C PHE A 240 -0.11 -1.31 -18.83
N LEU A 241 -1.33 -1.22 -19.37
CA LEU A 241 -1.61 -1.46 -20.79
C LEU A 241 -0.92 -0.42 -21.67
N GLN A 242 -0.85 0.83 -21.20
CA GLN A 242 -0.11 1.88 -21.88
C GLN A 242 1.39 1.58 -21.93
N TYR A 243 1.98 1.16 -20.81
CA TYR A 243 3.40 0.78 -20.75
C TYR A 243 3.77 -0.33 -21.74
N ILE A 244 2.99 -1.41 -21.82
CA ILE A 244 3.24 -2.51 -22.78
C ILE A 244 2.90 -2.13 -24.24
N THR A 245 2.08 -1.10 -24.45
CA THR A 245 1.79 -0.52 -25.78
C THR A 245 2.96 0.32 -26.26
N GLU A 246 3.51 1.18 -25.39
CA GLU A 246 4.61 2.09 -25.72
C GLU A 246 5.97 1.39 -25.73
N ASN A 247 6.14 0.39 -24.87
CA ASN A 247 7.37 -0.36 -24.66
C ASN A 247 8.63 0.52 -24.51
N PRO A 248 8.65 1.48 -23.57
CA PRO A 248 9.75 2.48 -23.46
C PRO A 248 11.10 1.88 -23.03
N ASP A 249 11.11 0.60 -22.63
CA ASP A 249 12.28 -0.17 -22.20
C ASP A 249 12.70 -1.24 -23.23
N ASP A 250 12.12 -1.22 -24.45
CA ASP A 250 12.46 -2.11 -25.57
C ASP A 250 12.42 -3.61 -25.21
N LEU A 251 11.47 -4.03 -24.37
CA LEU A 251 11.30 -5.43 -23.98
C LEU A 251 10.75 -6.28 -25.14
N PRO A 252 11.08 -7.58 -25.21
CA PRO A 252 10.65 -8.45 -26.31
C PRO A 252 9.13 -8.52 -26.46
N GLY A 253 8.65 -8.47 -27.71
CA GLY A 253 7.26 -8.77 -28.07
C GLY A 253 6.23 -7.67 -27.78
N TYR A 254 6.53 -6.70 -26.93
CA TYR A 254 5.67 -5.53 -26.67
C TYR A 254 5.72 -4.49 -27.79
N GLY A 255 4.74 -3.57 -27.77
CA GLY A 255 4.58 -2.50 -28.77
C GLY A 255 3.12 -2.23 -29.11
N SER A 256 2.90 -1.35 -30.10
CA SER A 256 1.57 -0.79 -30.39
C SER A 256 0.49 -1.81 -30.77
N SER A 257 0.88 -3.01 -31.23
CA SER A 257 -0.06 -4.09 -31.53
C SER A 257 -0.33 -5.04 -30.38
N PHE A 258 0.42 -4.96 -29.28
CA PHE A 258 0.43 -6.00 -28.27
C PHE A 258 -0.91 -6.17 -27.55
N VAL A 259 -1.59 -5.07 -27.21
CA VAL A 259 -2.92 -5.12 -26.57
C VAL A 259 -3.96 -5.77 -27.50
N ARG A 260 -3.90 -5.54 -28.82
CA ARG A 260 -4.73 -6.26 -29.80
C ARG A 260 -4.40 -7.74 -29.77
N ASP A 261 -3.11 -8.08 -29.85
CA ASP A 261 -2.63 -9.46 -29.91
C ASP A 261 -3.05 -10.25 -28.65
N LEU A 262 -3.04 -9.60 -27.48
CA LEU A 262 -3.59 -10.11 -26.24
C LEU A 262 -5.08 -10.46 -26.39
N MET A 263 -5.93 -9.50 -26.76
CA MET A 263 -7.36 -9.76 -26.91
C MET A 263 -7.71 -10.80 -27.99
N GLN A 264 -6.87 -10.98 -29.01
CA GLN A 264 -7.09 -11.92 -30.12
C GLN A 264 -6.52 -13.32 -29.86
N GLN A 265 -5.45 -13.44 -29.08
CA GLN A 265 -4.76 -14.71 -28.80
C GLN A 265 -5.06 -15.25 -27.40
N GLY A 266 -5.97 -14.60 -26.69
CA GLY A 266 -6.51 -15.05 -25.41
C GLY A 266 -7.03 -16.47 -25.46
N LYS A 267 -6.73 -17.21 -24.38
CA LYS A 267 -7.27 -18.55 -24.16
C LYS A 267 -8.32 -18.49 -23.06
N ARG A 268 -9.28 -19.40 -23.17
CA ARG A 268 -10.28 -19.63 -22.14
C ARG A 268 -9.62 -19.87 -20.79
N ASP A 269 -10.05 -19.07 -19.80
CA ASP A 269 -9.62 -19.14 -18.40
C ASP A 269 -8.08 -19.11 -18.20
N GLU A 270 -7.33 -18.46 -19.10
CA GLU A 270 -5.91 -18.17 -18.90
C GLU A 270 -5.76 -16.85 -18.12
N TYR A 271 -4.93 -16.84 -17.08
CA TYR A 271 -4.72 -15.63 -16.28
C TYR A 271 -3.96 -14.57 -17.11
N PRO A 272 -4.42 -13.30 -17.18
CA PRO A 272 -3.88 -12.32 -18.13
C PRO A 272 -2.37 -12.07 -18.02
N TYR A 273 -1.78 -12.10 -16.82
CA TYR A 273 -0.33 -11.95 -16.68
C TYR A 273 0.43 -13.15 -17.26
N ILE A 274 -0.09 -14.37 -17.13
CA ILE A 274 0.47 -15.57 -17.78
C ILE A 274 0.35 -15.45 -19.30
N GLU A 275 -0.77 -14.92 -19.77
CA GLU A 275 -1.00 -14.64 -21.19
C GLU A 275 0.01 -13.64 -21.75
N ILE A 276 0.24 -12.53 -21.04
CA ILE A 276 1.20 -11.48 -21.41
C ILE A 276 2.61 -12.08 -21.55
N GLU A 277 3.09 -12.83 -20.55
CA GLU A 277 4.41 -13.48 -20.61
C GLU A 277 4.49 -14.47 -21.78
N ARG A 278 3.43 -15.27 -22.01
CA ARG A 278 3.37 -16.22 -23.12
C ARG A 278 3.44 -15.56 -24.50
N ILE A 279 2.71 -14.45 -24.71
CA ILE A 279 2.63 -13.79 -26.02
C ILE A 279 3.88 -12.96 -26.28
N SER A 280 4.37 -12.23 -25.28
CA SER A 280 5.54 -11.35 -25.42
C SER A 280 6.85 -12.13 -25.46
N GLY A 281 6.96 -13.20 -24.66
CA GLY A 281 8.22 -13.87 -24.36
C GLY A 281 9.16 -13.06 -23.45
N ALA A 282 8.69 -11.94 -22.89
CA ALA A 282 9.43 -11.16 -21.90
C ALA A 282 9.24 -11.75 -20.49
N ASP A 283 10.28 -11.70 -19.66
CA ASP A 283 10.17 -12.08 -18.24
C ASP A 283 9.24 -11.11 -17.51
N MET A 284 8.15 -11.63 -16.93
CA MET A 284 7.17 -10.80 -16.23
C MET A 284 7.79 -10.04 -15.05
N LYS A 285 8.81 -10.59 -14.38
CA LYS A 285 9.46 -9.90 -13.27
C LYS A 285 10.13 -8.61 -13.74
N ASP A 286 10.83 -8.66 -14.87
CA ASP A 286 11.49 -7.51 -15.46
C ASP A 286 10.48 -6.53 -16.06
N THR A 287 9.41 -7.03 -16.71
CA THR A 287 8.29 -6.19 -17.16
C THR A 287 7.72 -5.36 -16.02
N LEU A 288 7.43 -5.98 -14.88
CA LEU A 288 6.88 -5.30 -13.70
C LEU A 288 7.87 -4.32 -13.07
N GLY A 289 9.15 -4.71 -12.94
CA GLY A 289 10.19 -3.82 -12.42
C GLY A 289 10.40 -2.58 -13.28
N HIS A 290 10.41 -2.74 -14.60
CA HIS A 290 10.52 -1.62 -15.53
C HIS A 290 9.25 -0.77 -15.58
N TYR A 291 8.07 -1.37 -15.48
CA TYR A 291 6.84 -0.61 -15.32
C TYR A 291 6.85 0.25 -14.04
N ALA A 292 7.20 -0.35 -12.90
CA ALA A 292 7.25 0.32 -11.60
C ALA A 292 8.16 1.55 -11.62
N LYS A 293 9.38 1.45 -12.19
CA LYS A 293 10.30 2.60 -12.27
C LYS A 293 9.75 3.75 -13.12
N ARG A 294 8.95 3.46 -14.16
CA ARG A 294 8.35 4.52 -15.01
C ARG A 294 7.28 5.30 -14.24
N LEU A 295 6.55 4.66 -13.33
CA LEU A 295 5.55 5.33 -12.49
C LEU A 295 6.14 6.40 -11.56
N ALA A 296 7.40 6.25 -11.13
CA ALA A 296 8.07 7.21 -10.22
C ALA A 296 7.99 8.67 -10.68
N THR A 297 8.10 8.88 -11.98
CA THR A 297 8.03 10.21 -12.62
C THR A 297 6.95 10.26 -13.70
N LEU A 298 6.07 9.26 -13.77
CA LEU A 298 5.07 9.10 -14.83
C LEU A 298 5.68 9.12 -16.25
N ASP A 299 6.84 8.48 -16.43
CA ASP A 299 7.66 8.51 -17.64
C ASP A 299 7.12 7.61 -18.76
N LEU A 300 5.92 7.95 -19.24
CA LEU A 300 5.26 7.40 -20.41
C LEU A 300 5.14 8.51 -21.49
N ALA A 301 4.64 8.21 -22.69
CA ALA A 301 4.67 9.12 -23.83
C ALA A 301 4.03 10.50 -23.54
N HIS A 302 3.03 10.54 -22.65
CA HIS A 302 2.33 11.76 -22.25
C HIS A 302 2.70 12.26 -20.85
N LYS A 303 3.95 11.99 -20.41
CA LYS A 303 4.50 12.37 -19.09
C LYS A 303 4.07 13.75 -18.60
N LYS A 304 4.16 14.79 -19.44
CA LYS A 304 3.83 16.17 -19.04
C LYS A 304 2.37 16.35 -18.62
N ASP A 305 1.45 15.67 -19.32
CA ASP A 305 0.03 15.76 -19.04
C ASP A 305 -0.30 14.98 -17.76
N TYR A 306 0.27 13.79 -17.59
CA TYR A 306 0.18 13.01 -16.35
C TYR A 306 0.72 13.78 -15.15
N GLN A 307 1.92 14.36 -15.26
CA GLN A 307 2.52 15.16 -14.20
C GLN A 307 1.70 16.40 -13.89
N SER A 308 1.09 17.05 -14.89
CA SER A 308 0.18 18.18 -14.64
C SER A 308 -1.02 17.75 -13.79
N ARG A 309 -1.65 16.62 -14.12
CA ARG A 309 -2.79 16.09 -13.35
C ARG A 309 -2.39 15.63 -11.96
N GLN A 310 -1.24 14.97 -11.81
CA GLN A 310 -0.73 14.59 -10.49
C GLN A 310 -0.40 15.82 -9.64
N ASN A 311 0.21 16.86 -10.22
CA ASN A 311 0.51 18.10 -9.51
C ASN A 311 -0.77 18.83 -9.08
N GLU A 312 -1.81 18.85 -9.92
CA GLU A 312 -3.13 19.35 -9.52
C GLU A 312 -3.71 18.57 -8.34
N LEU A 313 -3.58 17.24 -8.35
CA LEU A 313 -4.07 16.38 -7.29
C LEU A 313 -3.32 16.62 -5.98
N LEU A 314 -1.98 16.64 -6.03
CA LEU A 314 -1.14 16.95 -4.87
C LEU A 314 -1.47 18.35 -4.30
N ALA A 315 -1.70 19.34 -5.17
CA ALA A 315 -2.10 20.70 -4.77
C ALA A 315 -3.50 20.80 -4.11
N ARG A 316 -4.37 19.78 -4.24
CA ARG A 316 -5.68 19.74 -3.56
C ARG A 316 -5.56 19.43 -2.07
N GLY A 317 -4.44 18.89 -1.62
CA GLY A 317 -4.17 18.64 -0.21
C GLY A 317 -3.12 17.56 0.02
N GLU A 318 -2.41 17.69 1.15
CA GLU A 318 -1.32 16.81 1.58
C GLU A 318 -1.76 15.34 1.74
N TRP A 319 -3.07 15.07 1.85
CA TRP A 319 -3.59 13.70 1.85
C TRP A 319 -3.14 12.89 0.64
N ASN A 320 -3.19 13.51 -0.55
CA ASN A 320 -2.82 12.82 -1.78
C ASN A 320 -1.33 12.47 -1.83
N TRP A 321 -0.48 13.13 -1.03
CA TRP A 321 0.92 12.79 -0.91
C TRP A 321 1.10 11.42 -0.26
N GLY A 322 0.52 11.21 0.93
CA GLY A 322 0.61 9.94 1.67
C GLY A 322 -0.11 8.77 0.99
N GLU A 323 -1.07 9.05 0.11
CA GLU A 323 -1.75 8.02 -0.68
C GLU A 323 -0.93 7.54 -1.88
N ILE A 324 -0.22 8.46 -2.54
CA ILE A 324 0.56 8.16 -3.76
C ILE A 324 1.95 7.64 -3.41
N PHE A 325 2.58 8.29 -2.43
CA PHE A 325 3.95 8.02 -2.03
C PHE A 325 3.97 7.20 -0.75
N THR A 326 4.78 6.15 -0.74
CA THR A 326 5.00 5.32 0.44
C THR A 326 6.05 5.99 1.32
N ILE A 327 5.65 6.40 2.53
CA ILE A 327 6.56 6.92 3.54
C ILE A 327 7.08 5.73 4.35
N LEU A 328 8.37 5.44 4.24
CA LEU A 328 8.97 4.32 4.97
C LEU A 328 9.18 4.66 6.45
N GLU A 329 9.11 3.64 7.28
CA GLU A 329 9.34 3.73 8.73
C GLU A 329 10.83 3.54 9.02
N ASN A 330 11.39 4.39 9.89
CA ASN A 330 12.77 4.23 10.34
C ASN A 330 12.82 3.18 11.46
N THR A 331 13.72 2.21 11.35
CA THR A 331 13.96 1.27 12.46
C THR A 331 15.07 1.80 13.37
N ILE A 332 14.68 2.50 14.44
CA ILE A 332 15.65 3.06 15.39
C ILE A 332 16.52 1.96 16.01
N GLY A 333 17.81 2.23 16.08
CA GLY A 333 18.86 1.26 16.44
C GLY A 333 19.58 0.69 15.21
N MET A 334 19.03 0.89 14.01
CA MET A 334 19.65 0.54 12.73
C MET A 334 19.80 1.80 11.87
N GLU A 335 21.01 2.36 11.82
CA GLU A 335 21.30 3.55 11.03
C GLU A 335 20.93 3.33 9.56
N ASP A 336 20.23 4.32 8.97
CA ASP A 336 19.82 4.32 7.57
C ASP A 336 18.91 3.16 7.13
N TYR A 337 18.33 2.40 8.07
CA TYR A 337 17.44 1.27 7.76
C TYR A 337 15.96 1.67 7.85
N TYR A 338 15.23 1.32 6.80
CA TYR A 338 13.83 1.67 6.63
C TYR A 338 12.99 0.45 6.24
N THR A 339 11.77 0.35 6.76
CA THR A 339 10.80 -0.70 6.44
C THR A 339 9.56 -0.12 5.78
N VAL A 340 8.95 -0.90 4.89
CA VAL A 340 7.63 -0.56 4.34
C VAL A 340 6.57 -0.69 5.46
N PRO A 341 5.65 0.30 5.61
CA PRO A 341 4.51 0.14 6.51
C PRO A 341 3.71 -1.12 6.18
N THR A 342 3.23 -1.83 7.19
CA THR A 342 2.71 -3.20 7.02
C THR A 342 1.45 -3.24 6.14
N GLU A 343 0.62 -2.20 6.20
CA GLU A 343 -0.56 -2.03 5.35
C GLU A 343 -0.22 -1.72 3.89
N ARG A 344 0.94 -1.10 3.65
CA ARG A 344 1.46 -0.73 2.32
C ARG A 344 2.41 -1.76 1.72
N ALA A 345 2.72 -2.84 2.45
CA ALA A 345 3.49 -3.95 1.90
C ALA A 345 2.82 -4.46 0.61
N PRO A 346 3.57 -4.59 -0.50
CA PRO A 346 2.95 -4.86 -1.79
C PRO A 346 2.35 -6.26 -1.82
N GLN A 347 1.14 -6.40 -2.36
CA GLN A 347 0.66 -7.67 -2.91
C GLN A 347 1.48 -8.07 -4.13
N GLN A 348 1.24 -9.24 -4.72
CA GLN A 348 1.85 -9.59 -6.01
C GLN A 348 1.68 -8.43 -7.01
N PHE A 349 2.77 -8.03 -7.65
CA PHE A 349 2.84 -6.96 -8.67
C PHE A 349 2.49 -5.55 -8.15
N GLY A 350 2.16 -5.41 -6.87
CA GLY A 350 2.01 -4.11 -6.22
C GLY A 350 3.33 -3.32 -6.26
N VAL A 351 3.22 -2.00 -6.22
CA VAL A 351 4.32 -1.04 -6.34
C VAL A 351 4.30 -0.09 -5.16
N ASN A 352 5.46 0.17 -4.58
CA ASN A 352 5.71 1.30 -3.71
C ASN A 352 6.57 2.32 -4.45
N ILE A 353 6.23 3.61 -4.32
CA ILE A 353 7.04 4.74 -4.81
C ILE A 353 7.45 5.57 -3.60
N VAL A 354 8.74 5.61 -3.31
CA VAL A 354 9.31 6.26 -2.13
C VAL A 354 10.08 7.51 -2.57
N PRO A 355 9.61 8.73 -2.26
CA PRO A 355 10.31 9.95 -2.57
C PRO A 355 11.51 10.13 -1.63
N LEU A 356 12.66 10.50 -2.18
CA LEU A 356 13.91 10.62 -1.43
C LEU A 356 14.30 12.09 -1.22
N GLU A 357 14.71 12.42 0.00
CA GLU A 357 15.32 13.70 0.36
C GLU A 357 16.85 13.52 0.29
N VAL A 358 17.42 13.84 -0.87
CA VAL A 358 18.85 13.57 -1.13
C VAL A 358 19.73 14.56 -0.37
N THR A 359 20.61 14.04 0.48
CA THR A 359 21.51 14.83 1.34
C THR A 359 22.96 14.85 0.83
N GLY A 360 23.34 13.87 0.01
CA GLY A 360 24.66 13.73 -0.59
C GLY A 360 24.70 14.02 -2.10
N SER A 361 25.77 13.56 -2.76
CA SER A 361 25.91 13.59 -4.23
C SER A 361 25.66 12.24 -4.90
N SER A 362 25.35 11.21 -4.11
CA SER A 362 25.07 9.85 -4.55
C SER A 362 24.12 9.18 -3.57
N ILE A 363 23.22 8.37 -4.10
CA ILE A 363 22.25 7.55 -3.36
C ILE A 363 22.72 6.11 -3.45
N SER A 364 22.74 5.39 -2.33
CA SER A 364 22.99 3.94 -2.32
C SER A 364 21.86 3.24 -1.56
N VAL A 365 21.27 2.21 -2.20
CA VAL A 365 20.17 1.43 -1.64
C VAL A 365 20.54 -0.04 -1.64
N THR A 366 20.47 -0.69 -0.48
CA THR A 366 20.52 -2.16 -0.35
C THR A 366 19.11 -2.65 -0.02
N LEU A 367 18.54 -3.52 -0.85
CA LEU A 367 17.19 -4.04 -0.63
C LEU A 367 17.21 -5.31 0.21
N GLU A 368 16.25 -5.47 1.12
CA GLU A 368 16.05 -6.66 1.93
C GLU A 368 14.59 -7.15 1.82
N GLY A 369 14.41 -8.45 1.60
CA GLY A 369 13.10 -9.09 1.65
C GLY A 369 12.81 -9.55 3.07
N LEU A 370 11.67 -9.13 3.64
CA LEU A 370 11.31 -9.41 5.04
C LEU A 370 10.43 -10.67 5.20
N THR A 371 10.31 -11.47 4.15
CA THR A 371 9.62 -12.76 4.17
C THR A 371 10.35 -13.78 3.33
N LYS A 372 10.37 -15.04 3.77
CA LYS A 372 10.83 -16.20 2.99
C LYS A 372 9.67 -17.05 2.49
N THR A 373 8.47 -16.47 2.40
CA THR A 373 7.34 -17.14 1.74
C THR A 373 7.79 -17.69 0.39
N ASN A 374 7.46 -18.94 0.09
CA ASN A 374 7.97 -19.63 -1.10
C ASN A 374 7.73 -18.79 -2.37
N GLY A 375 8.78 -18.59 -3.17
CA GLY A 375 8.72 -17.79 -4.39
C GLY A 375 8.66 -16.27 -4.19
N ALA A 376 8.81 -15.74 -2.96
CA ALA A 376 8.92 -14.29 -2.74
C ALA A 376 10.15 -13.71 -3.46
N ASP A 377 9.93 -12.61 -4.18
CA ASP A 377 10.97 -11.90 -4.92
C ASP A 377 10.49 -10.46 -5.21
N TRP A 378 11.44 -9.56 -5.48
CA TRP A 378 11.19 -8.13 -5.69
C TRP A 378 12.05 -7.59 -6.84
N ARG A 379 11.60 -6.49 -7.45
CA ARG A 379 12.43 -5.63 -8.30
C ARG A 379 12.38 -4.21 -7.76
N ALA A 380 13.56 -3.63 -7.56
CA ALA A 380 13.74 -2.25 -7.15
C ALA A 380 14.51 -1.44 -8.19
N CYS A 381 14.33 -0.12 -8.17
CA CYS A 381 15.04 0.83 -9.04
C CYS A 381 15.17 2.20 -8.35
N ILE A 382 16.33 2.84 -8.51
CA ILE A 382 16.50 4.25 -8.16
C ILE A 382 16.22 5.08 -9.42
N ALA A 383 15.20 5.95 -9.36
CA ALA A 383 14.85 6.88 -10.43
C ALA A 383 15.24 8.30 -10.04
N VAL A 384 15.95 9.01 -10.93
CA VAL A 384 16.37 10.40 -10.73
C VAL A 384 15.83 11.26 -11.85
N GLU A 385 14.95 12.20 -11.51
CA GLU A 385 14.41 13.18 -12.44
C GLU A 385 15.36 14.36 -12.58
N GLN A 386 15.54 14.82 -13.81
CA GLN A 386 16.34 15.98 -14.16
C GLN A 386 15.48 17.21 -14.36
N LYS A 387 16.07 18.41 -14.22
CA LYS A 387 15.39 19.70 -14.37
C LYS A 387 14.78 19.95 -15.76
N ASP A 388 15.20 19.21 -16.78
CA ASP A 388 14.62 19.26 -18.12
C ASP A 388 13.41 18.31 -18.31
N GLY A 389 13.07 17.54 -17.27
CA GLY A 389 11.99 16.57 -17.26
C GLY A 389 12.39 15.18 -17.75
N THR A 390 13.66 14.90 -18.06
CA THR A 390 14.12 13.53 -18.35
C THR A 390 14.35 12.74 -17.06
N THR A 391 14.25 11.42 -17.12
CA THR A 391 14.50 10.54 -15.96
C THR A 391 15.65 9.59 -16.27
N ARG A 392 16.56 9.44 -15.31
CA ARG A 392 17.61 8.42 -15.31
C ARG A 392 17.24 7.31 -14.34
N TYR A 393 17.65 6.09 -14.66
CA TYR A 393 17.36 4.91 -13.86
C TYR A 393 18.64 4.17 -13.51
N SER A 394 18.68 3.56 -12.32
CA SER A 394 19.62 2.45 -12.06
C SER A 394 19.18 1.21 -12.85
N GLU A 395 20.05 0.20 -12.92
CA GLU A 395 19.58 -1.16 -13.26
C GLU A 395 18.56 -1.63 -12.22
N LEU A 396 17.71 -2.58 -12.61
CA LEU A 396 16.84 -3.28 -11.66
C LEU A 396 17.70 -4.14 -10.73
N PHE A 397 17.31 -4.19 -9.46
CA PHE A 397 17.98 -5.01 -8.45
C PHE A 397 16.96 -5.69 -7.54
N LYS A 398 17.37 -6.78 -6.90
CA LYS A 398 16.51 -7.60 -6.03
C LYS A 398 16.99 -7.62 -4.58
N ALA A 399 16.28 -8.34 -3.72
CA ALA A 399 16.65 -8.51 -2.33
C ALA A 399 18.08 -9.10 -2.20
N GLY A 400 18.87 -8.51 -1.31
CA GLY A 400 20.28 -8.83 -1.09
C GLY A 400 21.26 -8.08 -1.99
N GLU A 401 20.79 -7.27 -2.94
CA GLU A 401 21.63 -6.48 -3.84
C GLU A 401 21.65 -5.00 -3.44
N THR A 402 22.76 -4.33 -3.78
CA THR A 402 22.97 -2.90 -3.56
C THR A 402 23.12 -2.18 -4.90
N MET A 403 22.41 -1.06 -5.07
CA MET A 403 22.55 -0.18 -6.23
C MET A 403 22.88 1.25 -5.83
N ASN A 404 23.67 1.90 -6.69
CA ASN A 404 24.13 3.27 -6.51
C ASN A 404 23.65 4.14 -7.67
N MET A 405 23.34 5.40 -7.37
CA MET A 405 22.91 6.39 -8.37
C MET A 405 23.46 7.77 -8.01
N ASP A 406 24.15 8.42 -8.95
CA ASP A 406 24.62 9.79 -8.75
C ASP A 406 23.45 10.78 -8.73
N PHE A 407 23.54 11.78 -7.85
CA PHE A 407 22.62 12.92 -7.77
C PHE A 407 23.39 14.23 -7.88
N GLY A 408 23.31 14.84 -9.06
CA GLY A 408 24.07 16.01 -9.45
C GLY A 408 23.26 17.30 -9.50
N SER A 409 23.95 18.41 -9.80
CA SER A 409 23.32 19.75 -9.85
C SER A 409 22.21 19.93 -10.90
N ASN A 410 22.09 19.03 -11.88
CA ASN A 410 21.02 19.05 -12.88
C ASN A 410 19.78 18.26 -12.47
N ASP A 411 19.86 17.51 -11.36
CA ASP A 411 18.77 16.67 -10.89
C ASP A 411 17.81 17.49 -10.01
N SER A 412 16.53 17.11 -10.00
CA SER A 412 15.43 17.82 -9.32
C SER A 412 14.73 16.98 -8.27
N ALA A 413 14.64 15.67 -8.46
CA ALA A 413 14.00 14.74 -7.54
C ALA A 413 14.58 13.34 -7.69
N ALA A 414 14.48 12.54 -6.63
CA ALA A 414 14.86 11.14 -6.65
C ALA A 414 13.81 10.28 -5.95
N TYR A 415 13.67 9.05 -6.43
CA TYR A 415 12.69 8.09 -5.94
C TYR A 415 13.31 6.69 -5.88
N LEU A 416 12.89 5.89 -4.91
CA LEU A 416 13.06 4.45 -4.90
C LEU A 416 11.72 3.81 -5.26
N THR A 417 11.68 2.95 -6.27
CA THR A 417 10.52 2.11 -6.55
C THR A 417 10.81 0.68 -6.16
N VAL A 418 9.85 0.00 -5.53
CA VAL A 418 9.93 -1.43 -5.23
C VAL A 418 8.62 -2.09 -5.64
N THR A 419 8.70 -3.19 -6.40
CA THR A 419 7.54 -4.01 -6.76
C THR A 419 7.76 -5.46 -6.39
N ALA A 420 6.71 -6.11 -5.89
CA ALA A 420 6.74 -7.54 -5.61
C ALA A 420 6.58 -8.35 -6.91
N THR A 421 7.54 -9.23 -7.18
CA THR A 421 7.59 -10.02 -8.41
C THR A 421 7.73 -11.50 -8.07
N PRO A 422 6.78 -12.09 -7.32
CA PRO A 422 6.90 -13.47 -6.88
C PRO A 422 6.97 -14.44 -8.06
N ASP A 423 7.48 -15.65 -7.81
CA ASP A 423 7.54 -16.71 -8.81
C ASP A 423 6.14 -17.05 -9.34
N ILE A 424 6.06 -17.31 -10.65
CA ILE A 424 4.81 -17.67 -11.34
C ILE A 424 4.05 -18.84 -10.70
N SER A 425 4.76 -19.75 -10.03
CA SER A 425 4.19 -20.93 -9.37
C SER A 425 3.33 -20.61 -8.13
N VAL A 426 3.47 -19.40 -7.57
CA VAL A 426 2.74 -18.95 -6.38
C VAL A 426 1.78 -17.80 -6.64
N TRP A 427 1.64 -17.39 -7.91
CA TRP A 427 0.71 -16.34 -8.29
C TRP A 427 -0.73 -16.72 -7.93
N GLN A 428 -1.42 -15.77 -7.33
CA GLN A 428 -2.83 -15.90 -7.04
C GLN A 428 -3.64 -15.44 -8.23
N GLN A 429 -4.33 -16.38 -8.85
CA GLN A 429 -5.16 -16.12 -10.02
C GLN A 429 -6.56 -15.76 -9.57
N THR A 430 -6.84 -14.47 -9.48
CA THR A 430 -8.14 -13.92 -9.08
C THR A 430 -8.71 -13.07 -10.21
N GLY A 431 -10.02 -13.20 -10.45
CA GLY A 431 -10.80 -12.22 -11.21
C GLY A 431 -11.47 -11.25 -10.25
N VAL A 432 -12.56 -10.62 -10.69
CA VAL A 432 -13.31 -9.65 -9.89
C VAL A 432 -14.76 -10.06 -9.74
N PRO A 433 -15.32 -10.06 -8.52
CA PRO A 433 -16.74 -10.31 -8.30
C PRO A 433 -17.56 -9.14 -8.87
N TRP A 434 -18.69 -9.43 -9.50
CA TRP A 434 -19.62 -8.37 -9.91
C TRP A 434 -20.25 -7.74 -8.66
N ALA A 435 -20.32 -6.40 -8.64
CA ALA A 435 -20.55 -5.61 -7.43
C ALA A 435 -21.67 -6.16 -6.51
N TYR A 436 -21.32 -6.45 -5.26
CA TYR A 436 -22.22 -6.92 -4.19
C TYR A 436 -22.88 -8.29 -4.41
N GLY A 437 -22.45 -9.06 -5.41
CA GLY A 437 -22.89 -10.43 -5.68
C GLY A 437 -22.00 -11.48 -5.04
N THR A 438 -22.47 -12.73 -5.04
CA THR A 438 -21.63 -13.90 -4.73
C THR A 438 -21.04 -14.47 -6.03
N GLY A 439 -19.81 -14.97 -5.96
CA GLY A 439 -19.07 -15.49 -7.10
C GLY A 439 -17.74 -16.12 -6.70
N GLU A 440 -17.03 -16.70 -7.67
CA GLU A 440 -15.77 -17.40 -7.44
C GLU A 440 -14.68 -16.53 -6.80
N PHE A 441 -14.73 -15.21 -7.02
CA PHE A 441 -13.72 -14.24 -6.56
C PHE A 441 -14.24 -13.29 -5.47
N ASP A 442 -15.37 -13.58 -4.85
CA ASP A 442 -15.86 -12.77 -3.72
C ASP A 442 -15.04 -13.01 -2.44
N GLU A 443 -15.20 -12.15 -1.43
CA GLU A 443 -14.46 -12.22 -0.16
C GLU A 443 -14.75 -13.46 0.70
N ALA A 444 -15.79 -14.25 0.39
CA ALA A 444 -16.03 -15.54 1.04
C ALA A 444 -15.24 -16.68 0.38
N HIS A 445 -14.85 -16.54 -0.89
CA HIS A 445 -14.15 -17.57 -1.66
C HIS A 445 -12.68 -17.25 -1.96
N ALA A 446 -12.35 -15.97 -2.15
CA ALA A 446 -11.01 -15.44 -2.40
C ALA A 446 -10.69 -14.26 -1.45
N PRO A 447 -10.66 -14.50 -0.12
CA PRO A 447 -10.59 -13.44 0.88
C PRO A 447 -9.30 -12.62 0.77
N PHE A 448 -9.37 -11.33 1.09
CA PHE A 448 -8.22 -10.43 1.11
C PHE A 448 -7.01 -11.00 1.88
N LEU A 449 -7.24 -11.56 3.08
CA LEU A 449 -6.16 -12.13 3.90
C LEU A 449 -5.50 -13.38 3.30
N SER A 450 -6.11 -14.01 2.29
CA SER A 450 -5.43 -15.06 1.54
C SER A 450 -4.43 -14.49 0.54
N LYS A 451 -4.55 -13.22 0.15
CA LYS A 451 -3.66 -12.51 -0.78
C LYS A 451 -2.35 -12.19 -0.10
N THR A 452 -1.31 -12.93 -0.49
CA THR A 452 0.04 -12.79 0.08
C THR A 452 0.56 -11.37 -0.15
N ARG A 453 1.10 -10.78 0.92
CA ARG A 453 1.89 -9.55 0.85
C ARG A 453 3.38 -9.86 0.99
N TYR A 454 4.21 -9.00 0.41
CA TYR A 454 5.64 -9.17 0.30
C TYR A 454 6.37 -7.97 0.92
N PRO A 455 6.44 -7.87 2.26
CA PRO A 455 7.11 -6.75 2.93
C PRO A 455 8.62 -6.77 2.65
N TRP A 456 9.20 -5.56 2.67
CA TRP A 456 10.60 -5.32 2.36
C TRP A 456 11.16 -4.20 3.23
N GLY A 457 12.48 -4.23 3.42
CA GLY A 457 13.26 -3.19 4.07
C GLY A 457 14.39 -2.73 3.16
N ALA A 458 15.01 -1.60 3.49
CA ALA A 458 16.16 -1.10 2.77
C ALA A 458 17.11 -0.30 3.65
N ILE A 459 18.41 -0.49 3.43
CA ILE A 459 19.45 0.43 3.92
C ILE A 459 19.63 1.52 2.86
N ILE A 460 19.37 2.78 3.19
CA ILE A 460 19.42 3.92 2.27
C ILE A 460 20.43 4.95 2.78
N THR A 461 21.56 5.07 2.09
CA THR A 461 22.60 6.05 2.43
C THR A 461 22.69 7.16 1.37
N GLY A 462 23.07 8.37 1.80
CA GLY A 462 23.16 9.55 0.94
C GLY A 462 21.81 10.23 0.63
N ALA A 463 20.71 9.69 1.16
CA ALA A 463 19.38 10.29 1.15
C ALA A 463 18.57 9.81 2.35
N GLY A 464 17.62 10.63 2.80
CA GLY A 464 16.54 10.21 3.70
C GLY A 464 15.21 10.06 2.95
N ILE A 465 14.13 9.79 3.67
CA ILE A 465 12.77 9.77 3.12
C ILE A 465 12.20 11.19 3.08
N LYS A 466 11.66 11.61 1.94
CA LYS A 466 10.98 12.89 1.82
C LYS A 466 9.59 12.81 2.43
N GLN A 467 9.42 13.48 3.56
CA GLN A 467 8.24 13.33 4.42
C GLN A 467 6.98 14.03 3.91
N THR A 468 7.14 15.19 3.25
CA THR A 468 6.00 16.00 2.76
C THR A 468 6.35 16.69 1.44
N GLN A 469 5.36 17.30 0.78
CA GLN A 469 5.54 17.98 -0.51
C GLN A 469 6.42 19.26 -0.45
N ASN A 470 6.65 19.84 0.75
CA ASN A 470 7.29 21.15 1.03
C ASN A 470 6.45 22.39 0.62
N ASP A 471 5.29 22.60 1.26
CA ASP A 471 4.38 23.73 0.97
C ASP A 471 4.44 24.90 1.97
N ALA A 472 5.63 25.33 2.39
CA ALA A 472 5.75 26.53 3.25
C ALA A 472 5.61 27.86 2.49
N ALA A 473 5.54 27.86 1.15
CA ALA A 473 5.91 29.03 0.36
C ALA A 473 4.86 30.16 0.22
N ALA A 474 3.65 30.07 0.81
CA ALA A 474 2.64 31.12 0.59
C ALA A 474 1.66 31.44 1.73
N VAL A 475 1.69 30.75 2.87
CA VAL A 475 0.69 30.95 3.94
C VAL A 475 1.23 31.89 5.03
N HIS A 476 0.53 32.99 5.31
CA HIS A 476 0.87 33.88 6.43
C HIS A 476 0.40 33.26 7.75
N GLY A 477 1.30 33.18 8.74
CA GLY A 477 1.01 32.56 10.03
C GLY A 477 2.13 32.76 11.04
N SER A 478 2.05 32.04 12.15
CA SER A 478 3.02 32.08 13.25
C SER A 478 3.17 30.70 13.89
N ARG A 479 4.25 30.51 14.63
CA ARG A 479 4.50 29.29 15.40
C ARG A 479 3.64 29.29 16.68
N HIS A 480 2.98 28.17 16.99
CA HIS A 480 2.17 28.04 18.20
C HIS A 480 3.07 28.00 19.45
N PRO A 481 2.73 28.70 20.55
CA PRO A 481 3.57 28.74 21.75
C PRO A 481 3.69 27.38 22.47
N ASN A 482 2.72 26.49 22.28
CA ASN A 482 2.74 25.13 22.82
C ASN A 482 3.05 24.14 21.67
N GLY A 483 4.28 23.63 21.64
CA GLY A 483 4.81 22.65 20.66
C GLY A 483 5.57 23.23 19.46
N GLY A 484 5.32 24.49 19.06
CA GLY A 484 6.08 25.15 17.99
C GLY A 484 5.63 24.86 16.56
N GLY A 485 4.49 24.21 16.33
CA GLY A 485 3.94 23.98 15.00
C GLY A 485 3.43 25.23 14.31
N PHE A 486 3.24 25.16 12.99
CA PHE A 486 2.83 26.32 12.20
C PHE A 486 1.30 26.51 12.23
N VAL A 487 0.85 27.72 12.54
CA VAL A 487 -0.58 28.09 12.54
C VAL A 487 -0.79 29.25 11.58
N ALA A 488 -1.63 29.05 10.56
CA ALA A 488 -2.03 30.09 9.63
C ALA A 488 -2.79 31.21 10.37
N SER A 489 -2.59 32.45 9.94
CA SER A 489 -3.27 33.64 10.47
C SER A 489 -4.80 33.61 10.36
N THR A 490 -5.33 32.76 9.48
CA THR A 490 -6.76 32.50 9.29
C THR A 490 -7.32 31.40 10.19
N ALA A 491 -6.47 30.55 10.75
CA ALA A 491 -6.86 29.46 11.65
C ALA A 491 -6.99 29.96 13.09
N LYS A 492 -7.75 29.23 13.91
CA LYS A 492 -7.95 29.53 15.34
C LYS A 492 -7.53 28.34 16.18
N VAL A 493 -6.48 28.53 16.97
CA VAL A 493 -5.93 27.49 17.87
C VAL A 493 -5.88 28.05 19.28
N GLU A 494 -6.46 27.33 20.24
CA GLU A 494 -6.41 27.71 21.66
C GLU A 494 -5.04 27.45 22.29
N PRO A 495 -4.59 28.26 23.27
CA PRO A 495 -3.28 28.08 23.90
C PRO A 495 -3.04 26.72 24.57
N SER A 496 -4.11 26.02 24.97
CA SER A 496 -4.06 24.69 25.58
C SER A 496 -3.76 23.57 24.59
N VAL A 497 -3.99 23.79 23.30
CA VAL A 497 -3.69 22.82 22.24
C VAL A 497 -2.18 22.66 22.11
N TYR A 498 -1.70 21.44 21.95
CA TYR A 498 -0.31 21.19 21.55
C TYR A 498 -0.25 21.08 20.03
N VAL A 499 0.65 21.84 19.40
CA VAL A 499 0.93 21.74 17.96
C VAL A 499 2.43 21.50 17.80
N GLY A 500 2.84 20.28 17.47
CA GLY A 500 4.23 19.85 17.32
C GLY A 500 4.98 20.58 16.20
N ALA A 501 6.31 20.57 16.25
CA ALA A 501 7.16 21.43 15.44
C ALA A 501 6.94 21.30 13.92
N ASP A 502 6.65 20.09 13.44
CA ASP A 502 6.44 19.78 12.03
C ASP A 502 4.95 19.84 11.61
N ALA A 503 4.05 19.91 12.57
CA ALA A 503 2.61 19.93 12.33
C ALA A 503 2.13 21.30 11.82
N LYS A 504 1.06 21.27 11.03
CA LYS A 504 0.48 22.47 10.39
C LYS A 504 -1.01 22.58 10.67
N VAL A 505 -1.45 23.76 11.09
CA VAL A 505 -2.87 24.15 11.21
C VAL A 505 -3.16 25.30 10.26
N LEU A 506 -3.96 25.04 9.22
CA LEU A 506 -4.14 25.86 8.03
C LEU A 506 -5.62 26.21 7.79
N GLY A 507 -5.87 27.03 6.77
CA GLY A 507 -7.24 27.41 6.37
C GLY A 507 -7.97 28.20 7.46
N TYR A 508 -9.26 27.95 7.60
CA TYR A 508 -10.16 28.49 8.63
C TYR A 508 -10.47 27.47 9.73
N SER A 509 -9.59 26.49 9.92
CA SER A 509 -9.75 25.44 10.93
C SER A 509 -9.81 26.01 12.35
N THR A 510 -10.49 25.29 13.24
CA THR A 510 -10.58 25.62 14.66
C THR A 510 -10.15 24.44 15.50
N VAL A 511 -9.15 24.63 16.36
CA VAL A 511 -8.61 23.61 17.26
C VAL A 511 -8.70 24.13 18.70
N SER A 512 -9.29 23.34 19.60
CA SER A 512 -9.65 23.75 20.96
C SER A 512 -9.53 22.60 21.97
N GLY A 513 -9.65 22.90 23.27
CA GLY A 513 -9.55 21.89 24.33
C GLY A 513 -8.09 21.47 24.58
N ASN A 514 -7.88 20.18 24.83
CA ASN A 514 -6.56 19.56 25.06
C ASN A 514 -6.08 18.78 23.83
N ALA A 515 -6.56 19.12 22.64
CA ALA A 515 -6.18 18.42 21.42
C ALA A 515 -4.66 18.47 21.17
N ILE A 516 -4.15 17.40 20.57
CA ILE A 516 -2.74 17.23 20.22
C ILE A 516 -2.65 17.09 18.70
N ILE A 517 -1.93 17.99 18.05
CA ILE A 517 -1.57 17.89 16.62
C ILE A 517 -0.06 17.72 16.56
N ASP A 518 0.46 16.57 16.13
CA ASP A 518 1.90 16.27 16.20
C ASP A 518 2.42 15.52 14.96
N GLY A 519 3.74 15.37 14.86
CA GLY A 519 4.39 14.84 13.66
C GLY A 519 4.21 15.76 12.46
N TYR A 520 4.03 15.18 11.28
CA TYR A 520 3.76 15.87 10.01
C TYR A 520 2.26 16.13 9.78
N ALA A 521 1.41 15.98 10.81
CA ALA A 521 -0.04 16.09 10.66
C ALA A 521 -0.49 17.47 10.14
N VAL A 522 -1.53 17.46 9.30
CA VAL A 522 -2.09 18.66 8.67
C VAL A 522 -3.57 18.80 8.97
N VAL A 523 -3.94 19.88 9.66
CA VAL A 523 -5.32 20.32 9.85
C VAL A 523 -5.62 21.48 8.91
N SER A 524 -6.65 21.40 8.07
CA SER A 524 -6.93 22.45 7.07
C SER A 524 -8.43 22.64 6.76
N GLY A 525 -8.76 23.48 5.77
CA GLY A 525 -10.14 23.80 5.42
C GLY A 525 -10.88 24.56 6.54
N ASN A 526 -12.10 24.14 6.85
CA ASN A 526 -12.91 24.57 8.00
C ASN A 526 -13.00 23.48 9.08
N ALA A 527 -12.02 22.56 9.14
CA ALA A 527 -12.05 21.43 10.06
C ALA A 527 -12.12 21.89 11.52
N LYS A 528 -12.79 21.10 12.37
CA LYS A 528 -12.99 21.38 13.80
C LYS A 528 -12.45 20.25 14.64
N ILE A 529 -11.42 20.55 15.44
CA ILE A 529 -10.79 19.61 16.34
C ILE A 529 -11.02 20.12 17.78
N SER A 530 -11.48 19.24 18.68
CA SER A 530 -11.80 19.61 20.06
C SER A 530 -11.69 18.43 21.03
N GLY A 531 -11.82 18.68 22.33
CA GLY A 531 -11.72 17.63 23.36
C GLY A 531 -10.26 17.26 23.63
N ASN A 532 -9.98 15.97 23.78
CA ASN A 532 -8.65 15.38 23.89
C ASN A 532 -8.22 14.67 22.59
N ALA A 533 -8.80 15.05 21.45
CA ALA A 533 -8.51 14.41 20.18
C ALA A 533 -7.01 14.50 19.83
N VAL A 534 -6.48 13.42 19.27
CA VAL A 534 -5.08 13.28 18.88
C VAL A 534 -4.99 13.13 17.37
N VAL A 535 -4.22 13.99 16.71
CA VAL A 535 -3.94 13.94 15.26
C VAL A 535 -2.42 13.89 15.09
N LYS A 536 -1.86 12.75 14.67
CA LYS A 536 -0.41 12.50 14.65
C LYS A 536 0.06 11.84 13.35
N GLY A 537 1.38 11.63 13.23
CA GLY A 537 1.99 11.02 12.05
C GLY A 537 1.91 11.98 10.86
N HIS A 538 1.44 11.49 9.73
CA HIS A 538 1.16 12.22 8.50
C HIS A 538 -0.34 12.43 8.28
N ALA A 539 -1.15 12.25 9.32
CA ALA A 539 -2.61 12.33 9.23
C ALA A 539 -3.11 13.69 8.71
N VAL A 540 -4.17 13.66 7.92
CA VAL A 540 -4.79 14.85 7.32
C VAL A 540 -6.25 14.97 7.72
N VAL A 541 -6.59 16.09 8.38
CA VAL A 541 -7.97 16.45 8.72
C VAL A 541 -8.34 17.74 7.99
N ALA A 542 -9.25 17.67 7.01
CA ALA A 542 -9.51 18.77 6.10
C ALA A 542 -11.01 19.05 5.86
N GLU A 543 -11.27 20.04 5.00
CA GLU A 543 -12.62 20.45 4.60
C GLU A 543 -13.51 20.81 5.79
N ASN A 544 -14.66 20.17 6.00
CA ASN A 544 -15.58 20.45 7.11
C ASN A 544 -15.59 19.34 8.16
N ALA A 545 -14.57 18.48 8.18
CA ALA A 545 -14.47 17.36 9.10
C ALA A 545 -14.49 17.82 10.57
N VAL A 546 -15.06 16.97 11.43
CA VAL A 546 -15.12 17.19 12.88
C VAL A 546 -14.47 16.01 13.59
N VAL A 547 -13.43 16.29 14.37
CA VAL A 547 -12.76 15.30 15.23
C VAL A 547 -12.88 15.80 16.67
N LYS A 548 -13.42 15.00 17.57
CA LYS A 548 -13.73 15.44 18.93
C LYS A 548 -13.61 14.31 19.96
N ASP A 549 -13.82 14.67 21.22
CA ASP A 549 -13.77 13.76 22.37
C ASP A 549 -12.35 13.18 22.51
N ASN A 550 -12.15 11.86 22.49
CA ASN A 550 -10.85 11.19 22.57
C ASN A 550 -10.50 10.46 21.25
N ALA A 551 -10.94 10.99 20.12
CA ALA A 551 -10.67 10.38 18.82
C ALA A 551 -9.17 10.47 18.47
N ILE A 552 -8.64 9.42 17.83
CA ILE A 552 -7.23 9.37 17.38
C ILE A 552 -7.20 9.23 15.85
N ILE A 553 -6.52 10.16 15.18
CA ILE A 553 -6.18 10.08 13.76
C ILE A 553 -4.66 10.00 13.67
N ALA A 554 -4.09 8.93 13.12
CA ALA A 554 -2.64 8.70 13.14
C ALA A 554 -2.10 8.16 11.81
N ASP A 555 -0.79 7.90 11.77
CA ASP A 555 -0.08 7.37 10.61
C ASP A 555 -0.35 8.20 9.34
N ASN A 556 -0.73 7.60 8.22
CA ASN A 556 -1.11 8.28 6.99
C ASN A 556 -2.63 8.29 6.82
N ALA A 557 -3.42 8.56 7.88
CA ALA A 557 -4.89 8.52 7.82
C ALA A 557 -5.57 9.83 7.41
N GLY A 558 -6.73 9.74 6.76
CA GLY A 558 -7.42 10.86 6.10
C GLY A 558 -8.84 11.03 6.59
N VAL A 559 -9.18 12.22 7.08
CA VAL A 559 -10.55 12.57 7.52
C VAL A 559 -10.98 13.87 6.86
N MET A 560 -11.90 13.78 5.89
CA MET A 560 -12.28 14.92 5.04
C MET A 560 -13.78 14.93 4.73
N GLY A 561 -14.25 15.85 3.88
CA GLY A 561 -15.68 16.08 3.68
C GLY A 561 -16.31 16.78 4.88
N SER A 562 -17.46 16.28 5.30
CA SER A 562 -18.18 16.61 6.54
C SER A 562 -18.20 15.41 7.51
N ALA A 563 -17.17 14.56 7.46
CA ALA A 563 -17.06 13.37 8.31
C ALA A 563 -16.98 13.75 9.80
N VAL A 564 -17.45 12.86 10.67
CA VAL A 564 -17.43 13.07 12.12
C VAL A 564 -16.79 11.87 12.81
N ILE A 565 -15.69 12.13 13.54
CA ILE A 565 -14.98 11.16 14.35
C ILE A 565 -15.11 11.58 15.83
N SER A 566 -15.62 10.70 16.68
CA SER A 566 -15.97 11.03 18.08
C SER A 566 -15.78 9.86 19.05
N ASP A 567 -16.07 10.10 20.34
CA ASP A 567 -15.83 9.16 21.44
C ASP A 567 -14.36 8.72 21.49
N ASN A 568 -14.03 7.44 21.41
CA ASN A 568 -12.67 6.89 21.35
C ASN A 568 -12.38 6.27 19.97
N ALA A 569 -13.04 6.75 18.92
CA ALA A 569 -12.86 6.25 17.57
C ALA A 569 -11.46 6.51 17.03
N ARG A 570 -11.01 5.65 16.13
CA ARG A 570 -9.67 5.69 15.55
C ARG A 570 -9.71 5.61 14.03
N VAL A 571 -8.91 6.44 13.38
CA VAL A 571 -8.59 6.30 11.94
C VAL A 571 -7.07 6.25 11.84
N LEU A 572 -6.53 5.10 11.45
CA LEU A 572 -5.12 4.77 11.54
C LEU A 572 -4.59 4.34 10.17
N GLU A 573 -3.29 4.05 10.11
CA GLU A 573 -2.60 3.52 8.94
C GLU A 573 -2.87 4.40 7.71
N SER A 574 -3.39 3.86 6.61
CA SER A 574 -3.77 4.60 5.40
C SER A 574 -5.29 4.71 5.22
N GLY A 575 -6.05 4.65 6.31
CA GLY A 575 -7.52 4.68 6.28
C GLY A 575 -8.09 6.04 5.88
N LEU A 576 -9.12 6.05 5.03
CA LEU A 576 -9.83 7.25 4.57
C LEU A 576 -11.28 7.26 5.04
N VAL A 577 -11.69 8.33 5.72
CA VAL A 577 -13.08 8.65 6.04
C VAL A 577 -13.49 9.94 5.33
N PHE A 578 -14.49 9.87 4.47
CA PHE A 578 -14.89 10.97 3.58
C PHE A 578 -16.40 11.26 3.59
N ASN A 579 -16.80 12.35 2.93
CA ASN A 579 -18.19 12.80 2.80
C ASN A 579 -18.87 12.98 4.16
N THR A 580 -19.92 12.23 4.48
CA THR A 580 -20.69 12.38 5.73
C THR A 580 -20.55 11.15 6.63
N TYR A 581 -19.56 10.30 6.36
CA TYR A 581 -19.34 9.07 7.11
C TYR A 581 -18.98 9.39 8.56
N THR A 582 -19.49 8.58 9.50
CA THR A 582 -19.23 8.78 10.93
C THR A 582 -18.48 7.61 11.55
N VAL A 583 -17.55 7.90 12.46
CA VAL A 583 -16.83 6.87 13.24
C VAL A 583 -16.96 7.21 14.73
N SER A 584 -17.49 6.30 15.54
CA SER A 584 -17.78 6.55 16.95
C SER A 584 -17.65 5.29 17.83
N GLY A 585 -17.84 5.42 19.14
CA GLY A 585 -17.54 4.37 20.11
C GLY A 585 -16.03 4.10 20.22
N ASN A 586 -15.62 2.83 20.06
CA ASN A 586 -14.21 2.43 20.01
C ASN A 586 -13.82 1.88 18.62
N ALA A 587 -14.59 2.23 17.58
CA ALA A 587 -14.38 1.77 16.22
C ALA A 587 -13.03 2.22 15.66
N THR A 588 -12.45 1.42 14.76
CA THR A 588 -11.16 1.64 14.11
C THR A 588 -11.31 1.52 12.60
N VAL A 589 -11.00 2.55 11.84
CA VAL A 589 -10.83 2.44 10.38
C VAL A 589 -9.33 2.45 10.09
N LYS A 590 -8.80 1.43 9.42
CA LYS A 590 -7.37 1.23 9.19
C LYS A 590 -7.09 0.53 7.85
N GLY A 591 -5.89 0.02 7.64
CA GLY A 591 -5.44 -0.53 6.38
C GLY A 591 -5.35 0.55 5.32
N VAL A 592 -5.76 0.23 4.10
CA VAL A 592 -5.94 1.19 3.00
C VAL A 592 -7.45 1.39 2.76
N ALA A 593 -8.28 1.27 3.80
CA ALA A 593 -9.74 1.24 3.69
C ALA A 593 -10.34 2.60 3.34
N TYR A 594 -11.32 2.62 2.43
CA TYR A 594 -12.07 3.81 2.03
C TYR A 594 -13.52 3.74 2.52
N CYS A 595 -13.85 4.54 3.53
CA CYS A 595 -15.18 4.71 4.11
C CYS A 595 -15.82 6.03 3.66
N LEU A 596 -16.77 5.97 2.73
CA LEU A 596 -17.30 7.12 2.00
C LEU A 596 -18.82 7.27 2.19
N SER A 597 -19.37 8.31 1.55
CA SER A 597 -20.81 8.58 1.52
C SER A 597 -21.40 8.85 2.92
N ASN A 598 -22.57 8.31 3.26
CA ASN A 598 -23.29 8.53 4.53
C ASN A 598 -23.30 7.30 5.46
N GLY A 599 -22.31 6.42 5.34
CA GLY A 599 -22.16 5.24 6.19
C GLY A 599 -21.65 5.54 7.60
N SER A 600 -21.40 4.49 8.39
CA SER A 600 -20.85 4.65 9.74
C SER A 600 -20.11 3.42 10.27
N ALA A 601 -19.02 3.63 10.99
CA ALA A 601 -18.34 2.62 11.80
C ALA A 601 -18.58 2.91 13.30
N THR A 602 -19.11 1.94 14.05
CA THR A 602 -19.44 2.08 15.47
C THR A 602 -18.97 0.87 16.27
N GLY A 603 -19.11 0.88 17.61
CA GLY A 603 -18.75 -0.26 18.44
C GLY A 603 -17.24 -0.47 18.45
N GLN A 604 -16.77 -1.57 17.83
CA GLN A 604 -15.34 -1.88 17.65
C GLN A 604 -14.92 -1.83 16.17
N ALA A 605 -15.87 -1.66 15.23
CA ALA A 605 -15.72 -1.87 13.78
C ALA A 605 -14.31 -1.65 13.22
N MET A 606 -13.74 -2.62 12.50
CA MET A 606 -12.37 -2.63 11.99
C MET A 606 -12.28 -2.66 10.44
N PRO A 607 -12.91 -1.76 9.66
CA PRO A 607 -12.57 -1.60 8.23
C PRO A 607 -11.05 -1.57 8.00
N ASP A 608 -10.56 -2.43 7.11
CA ASP A 608 -9.14 -2.77 6.95
C ASP A 608 -8.85 -3.20 5.49
N GLY A 609 -7.57 -3.35 5.15
CA GLY A 609 -7.10 -3.81 3.84
C GLY A 609 -7.62 -2.96 2.69
N ASP A 610 -8.20 -3.62 1.69
CA ASP A 610 -8.75 -2.99 0.48
C ASP A 610 -10.22 -2.57 0.60
N TYR A 611 -10.81 -2.59 1.82
CA TYR A 611 -12.22 -2.26 2.02
C TYR A 611 -12.59 -0.93 1.37
N TYR A 612 -13.72 -0.93 0.67
CA TYR A 612 -14.26 0.25 0.01
C TYR A 612 -15.77 0.25 0.17
N ASP A 613 -16.32 1.34 0.71
CA ASP A 613 -17.76 1.54 0.82
C ASP A 613 -18.17 2.97 0.47
N ASP A 614 -19.04 3.07 -0.52
CA ASP A 614 -19.78 4.28 -0.89
C ASP A 614 -21.31 4.08 -0.83
N SER A 615 -21.76 2.92 -0.34
CA SER A 615 -23.18 2.54 -0.27
C SER A 615 -23.94 3.15 0.91
N GLY A 616 -23.21 3.70 1.88
CA GLY A 616 -23.80 4.26 3.10
C GLY A 616 -24.03 3.21 4.19
N ARG A 617 -23.21 2.15 4.23
CA ARG A 617 -23.38 1.02 5.16
C ARG A 617 -22.97 1.38 6.58
N THR A 618 -23.61 0.74 7.57
CA THR A 618 -23.16 0.76 8.97
C THR A 618 -22.44 -0.54 9.34
N ILE A 619 -21.20 -0.43 9.83
CA ILE A 619 -20.40 -1.53 10.38
C ILE A 619 -20.26 -1.34 11.90
N GLN A 620 -20.34 -2.44 12.67
CA GLN A 620 -20.30 -2.39 14.14
C GLN A 620 -19.15 -3.18 14.77
N LYS A 621 -18.61 -4.19 14.09
CA LYS A 621 -17.59 -5.09 14.63
C LYS A 621 -16.92 -5.96 13.57
N GLY A 622 -15.72 -6.43 13.87
CA GLY A 622 -14.93 -7.33 13.03
C GLY A 622 -14.23 -6.62 11.88
N SER A 623 -13.13 -7.20 11.42
CA SER A 623 -12.36 -6.62 10.33
C SER A 623 -13.03 -6.86 8.99
N MET A 624 -13.17 -5.79 8.22
CA MET A 624 -13.89 -5.78 6.94
C MET A 624 -12.89 -5.58 5.81
N TYR A 625 -13.00 -6.40 4.77
CA TYR A 625 -12.17 -6.34 3.56
C TYR A 625 -13.05 -6.29 2.30
N GLY A 626 -12.43 -6.03 1.16
CA GLY A 626 -13.00 -6.19 -0.17
C GLY A 626 -13.75 -4.98 -0.71
N TRP A 627 -13.51 -4.71 -1.99
CA TRP A 627 -14.32 -3.81 -2.81
C TRP A 627 -15.66 -4.47 -3.12
N THR A 628 -16.77 -3.86 -2.71
CA THR A 628 -18.15 -4.33 -2.92
C THR A 628 -18.56 -5.61 -2.18
N SER A 629 -18.04 -5.85 -0.98
CA SER A 629 -18.48 -6.98 -0.12
C SER A 629 -19.99 -6.95 0.12
N TYR A 630 -20.68 -8.10 -0.06
CA TYR A 630 -22.13 -8.21 0.13
C TYR A 630 -22.53 -8.12 1.61
N ASP A 631 -23.77 -7.69 1.89
CA ASP A 631 -24.19 -7.31 3.26
C ASP A 631 -24.09 -8.45 4.29
N GLU A 632 -24.45 -9.67 3.91
CA GLU A 632 -24.40 -10.82 4.83
C GLU A 632 -22.96 -11.17 5.23
N TYR A 633 -21.99 -11.08 4.31
CA TYR A 633 -20.57 -11.20 4.67
C TYR A 633 -20.16 -10.08 5.62
N ALA A 634 -20.58 -8.85 5.32
CA ALA A 634 -20.20 -7.68 6.10
C ALA A 634 -20.75 -7.66 7.53
N GLN A 635 -21.96 -8.18 7.73
CA GLN A 635 -22.61 -8.18 9.05
C GLN A 635 -22.17 -9.35 9.95
N ASN A 636 -21.55 -10.39 9.40
CA ASN A 636 -21.22 -11.63 10.10
C ASN A 636 -19.72 -11.87 10.29
N ARG A 637 -18.91 -10.81 10.32
CA ARG A 637 -17.47 -10.95 10.58
C ARG A 637 -17.18 -11.45 12.00
N PRO A 638 -16.25 -12.40 12.16
CA PRO A 638 -15.78 -12.81 13.48
C PRO A 638 -15.10 -11.63 14.17
N TYR A 639 -15.27 -11.55 15.48
CA TYR A 639 -14.58 -10.57 16.31
C TYR A 639 -14.53 -11.07 17.75
N THR A 640 -13.50 -10.63 18.46
CA THR A 640 -13.38 -10.76 19.91
C THR A 640 -13.55 -9.39 20.53
N ASP A 641 -14.43 -9.29 21.52
CA ASP A 641 -14.83 -8.02 22.12
C ASP A 641 -13.64 -7.32 22.81
N GLY A 642 -13.31 -6.13 22.34
CA GLY A 642 -12.19 -5.31 22.78
C GLY A 642 -10.85 -5.62 22.10
N GLN A 643 -10.70 -6.74 21.39
CA GLN A 643 -9.42 -7.14 20.80
C GLN A 643 -9.07 -6.27 19.57
N MET A 644 -7.87 -5.70 19.58
CA MET A 644 -7.40 -4.80 18.51
C MET A 644 -6.31 -5.42 17.65
N ALA A 645 -5.48 -6.26 18.25
CA ALA A 645 -4.42 -7.00 17.59
C ALA A 645 -4.14 -8.32 18.30
N ALA A 646 -3.65 -9.31 17.57
CA ALA A 646 -3.39 -10.65 18.10
C ALA A 646 -2.33 -11.41 17.30
N LEU A 647 -1.14 -11.53 17.86
CA LEU A 647 -0.09 -12.40 17.36
C LEU A 647 -0.19 -13.74 18.10
N GLU A 648 -0.85 -14.73 17.49
CA GLU A 648 -1.13 -16.04 18.12
C GLU A 648 -0.04 -17.09 17.84
N PHE A 649 0.90 -16.80 16.93
CA PHE A 649 1.95 -17.72 16.48
C PHE A 649 1.49 -19.13 16.06
N ALA A 650 0.19 -19.32 15.76
CA ALA A 650 -0.40 -20.62 15.44
C ALA A 650 0.12 -21.21 14.12
N ALA A 651 0.63 -20.36 13.22
CA ALA A 651 1.32 -20.69 11.98
C ALA A 651 2.78 -20.23 12.03
N ASP A 652 3.58 -20.67 11.05
CA ASP A 652 5.00 -20.30 10.97
C ASP A 652 5.18 -18.79 11.02
N SER A 653 5.80 -18.33 12.11
CA SER A 653 6.03 -16.91 12.42
C SER A 653 7.52 -16.55 12.38
N THR A 654 8.33 -17.33 11.66
CA THR A 654 9.79 -17.16 11.61
C THR A 654 10.19 -15.82 10.99
N ASP A 655 9.50 -15.38 9.94
CA ASP A 655 9.77 -14.09 9.28
C ASP A 655 8.69 -13.04 9.56
N ILE A 656 7.42 -13.47 9.64
CA ILE A 656 6.28 -12.59 9.88
C ILE A 656 5.32 -13.28 10.84
N ALA A 657 4.96 -12.60 11.93
CA ALA A 657 3.87 -12.97 12.80
C ALA A 657 2.57 -12.30 12.32
N ALA A 658 1.68 -13.07 11.70
CA ALA A 658 0.39 -12.55 11.24
C ALA A 658 -0.49 -12.12 12.41
N ASP A 659 -1.22 -11.02 12.23
CA ASP A 659 -2.34 -10.68 13.10
C ASP A 659 -3.57 -11.53 12.75
N GLU A 660 -4.21 -12.12 13.75
CA GLU A 660 -5.37 -13.01 13.57
C GLU A 660 -6.60 -12.29 12.99
N TYR A 661 -6.77 -11.00 13.30
CA TYR A 661 -8.00 -10.26 12.98
C TYR A 661 -7.81 -9.28 11.85
N THR A 662 -6.60 -8.77 11.64
CA THR A 662 -6.33 -7.62 10.76
C THR A 662 -5.38 -7.95 9.64
N SER A 663 -5.22 -7.01 8.72
CA SER A 663 -4.20 -7.12 7.69
C SER A 663 -2.79 -6.78 8.22
N THR A 664 -2.63 -6.15 9.38
CA THR A 664 -1.29 -5.85 9.92
C THR A 664 -0.55 -7.11 10.39
N PHE A 665 0.76 -7.02 10.59
CA PHE A 665 1.58 -8.15 11.07
C PHE A 665 2.86 -7.68 11.74
N GLY A 666 3.43 -8.48 12.63
CA GLY A 666 4.76 -8.23 13.21
C GLY A 666 5.88 -8.78 12.33
N ILE A 667 6.95 -8.02 12.14
CA ILE A 667 8.13 -8.44 11.36
C ILE A 667 9.17 -9.04 12.29
N SER A 668 9.69 -10.22 11.96
CA SER A 668 10.69 -10.93 12.76
C SER A 668 12.11 -10.52 12.37
N ILE A 669 12.85 -9.96 13.33
CA ILE A 669 14.24 -9.52 13.17
C ILE A 669 15.15 -10.42 14.01
N GLY A 670 16.35 -10.73 13.49
CA GLY A 670 17.35 -11.57 14.18
C GLY A 670 17.08 -13.08 14.12
N SER A 671 16.09 -13.52 13.35
CA SER A 671 15.71 -14.93 13.17
C SER A 671 15.38 -15.68 14.48
N PRO A 672 14.45 -15.19 15.32
CA PRO A 672 13.88 -16.01 16.38
C PRO A 672 13.24 -17.28 15.80
N VAL A 673 13.23 -18.35 16.58
CA VAL A 673 12.86 -19.69 16.10
C VAL A 673 11.41 -19.98 16.40
N TRP A 674 10.59 -20.15 15.37
CA TRP A 674 9.23 -20.63 15.52
C TRP A 674 9.20 -22.15 15.71
N SER A 675 8.34 -22.62 16.62
CA SER A 675 8.07 -24.04 16.85
C SER A 675 6.57 -24.28 16.97
N LYS A 676 6.05 -25.29 16.25
CA LYS A 676 4.63 -25.68 16.31
C LYS A 676 4.14 -25.99 17.73
N ALA A 677 5.02 -26.50 18.58
CA ALA A 677 4.79 -26.67 20.00
C ALA A 677 6.12 -26.64 20.73
N MET A 678 6.13 -26.12 21.94
CA MET A 678 7.28 -26.17 22.84
C MET A 678 6.76 -26.33 24.27
N THR A 679 7.16 -27.42 24.94
CA THR A 679 6.51 -27.89 26.18
C THR A 679 4.99 -27.95 26.00
N SER A 680 4.21 -27.22 26.82
CA SER A 680 2.75 -27.12 26.68
C SER A 680 2.27 -26.03 25.71
N GLY A 681 3.13 -25.07 25.32
CA GLY A 681 2.78 -23.99 24.39
C GLY A 681 2.57 -24.48 22.96
N LYS A 682 1.72 -23.80 22.20
CA LYS A 682 1.27 -24.21 20.86
C LYS A 682 1.40 -23.05 19.89
N GLY A 683 2.40 -23.15 19.02
CA GLY A 683 2.83 -22.01 18.21
C GLY A 683 3.65 -21.09 19.09
N VAL A 684 4.95 -21.31 19.13
CA VAL A 684 5.83 -20.64 20.08
C VAL A 684 6.98 -20.01 19.33
N LEU A 685 7.25 -18.73 19.63
CA LEU A 685 8.41 -18.02 19.13
C LEU A 685 9.50 -17.98 20.20
N THR A 686 10.69 -18.49 19.87
CA THR A 686 11.82 -18.64 20.81
C THR A 686 12.93 -17.64 20.48
N PHE A 687 13.42 -16.96 21.52
CA PHE A 687 14.45 -15.94 21.49
C PHE A 687 15.65 -16.39 22.34
N GLU A 688 16.85 -16.12 21.86
CA GLU A 688 18.12 -16.64 22.40
C GLU A 688 18.83 -15.65 23.35
N GLY A 689 18.20 -14.52 23.68
CA GLY A 689 18.75 -13.49 24.57
C GLY A 689 19.64 -12.45 23.89
N SER A 690 19.55 -12.32 22.56
CA SER A 690 20.21 -11.25 21.80
C SER A 690 19.30 -10.02 21.69
N ASP A 691 19.87 -8.82 21.82
CA ASP A 691 19.16 -7.57 21.55
C ASP A 691 18.88 -7.37 20.04
N GLU A 692 19.51 -8.19 19.20
CA GLU A 692 19.27 -8.24 17.75
C GLU A 692 18.05 -9.09 17.37
N GLN A 693 17.43 -9.79 18.33
CA GLN A 693 16.22 -10.60 18.12
C GLN A 693 14.97 -9.94 18.71
N TYR A 694 13.98 -9.66 17.86
CA TYR A 694 12.70 -9.08 18.27
C TYR A 694 11.65 -9.24 17.16
N LEU A 695 10.38 -9.08 17.53
CA LEU A 695 9.33 -8.73 16.58
C LEU A 695 9.18 -7.20 16.55
N LEU A 696 9.21 -6.61 15.36
CA LEU A 696 8.80 -5.23 15.12
C LEU A 696 7.29 -5.22 14.92
N ALA A 697 6.57 -4.63 15.86
CA ALA A 697 5.12 -4.46 15.85
C ALA A 697 4.71 -3.16 15.17
N ASP A 698 3.44 -3.10 14.78
CA ASP A 698 2.83 -1.92 14.18
C ASP A 698 2.51 -0.85 15.26
N SER A 699 2.67 0.43 14.93
CA SER A 699 2.40 1.55 15.85
C SER A 699 0.95 1.55 16.39
N SER A 700 0.01 1.00 15.60
CA SER A 700 -1.41 0.88 15.96
C SER A 700 -1.66 0.11 17.25
N TYR A 701 -0.70 -0.71 17.70
CA TYR A 701 -0.78 -1.46 18.96
C TYR A 701 -0.79 -0.52 20.18
N THR A 702 -0.33 0.71 19.99
CA THR A 702 -0.31 1.76 21.02
C THR A 702 -1.26 2.92 20.72
N ALA A 703 -1.99 2.90 19.61
CA ALA A 703 -2.93 3.94 19.23
C ALA A 703 -4.24 3.86 20.05
N LEU A 704 -4.11 3.98 21.38
CA LEU A 704 -5.12 3.70 22.39
C LEU A 704 -4.95 4.63 23.60
N HIS A 705 -6.06 5.11 24.16
CA HIS A 705 -6.05 5.78 25.48
C HIS A 705 -6.06 4.76 26.62
N THR A 706 -6.85 3.70 26.48
CA THR A 706 -6.88 2.53 27.37
C THR A 706 -6.40 1.31 26.58
N ALA A 707 -5.45 0.56 27.13
CA ALA A 707 -5.00 -0.69 26.54
C ALA A 707 -4.75 -1.79 27.58
N GLU A 708 -5.10 -3.02 27.24
CA GLU A 708 -4.59 -4.21 27.94
C GLU A 708 -3.70 -5.03 27.01
N TYR A 709 -2.49 -5.32 27.45
CA TYR A 709 -1.53 -6.18 26.75
C TYR A 709 -1.46 -7.53 27.47
N GLN A 710 -1.69 -8.62 26.76
CA GLN A 710 -1.60 -9.97 27.32
C GLN A 710 -0.58 -10.82 26.54
N THR A 711 0.24 -11.59 27.26
CA THR A 711 1.19 -12.55 26.68
C THR A 711 1.40 -13.73 27.62
N ALA A 712 1.96 -14.83 27.11
CA ALA A 712 2.48 -15.91 27.92
C ALA A 712 3.94 -16.17 27.55
N VAL A 713 4.79 -16.33 28.57
CA VAL A 713 6.24 -16.51 28.39
C VAL A 713 6.82 -17.59 29.28
N LEU A 714 7.84 -18.29 28.77
CA LEU A 714 8.74 -19.17 29.50
C LEU A 714 10.16 -18.60 29.39
N LEU A 715 10.78 -18.26 30.51
CA LEU A 715 12.11 -17.63 30.54
C LEU A 715 13.19 -18.62 30.98
N ARG A 716 14.36 -18.54 30.34
CA ARG A 716 15.52 -19.41 30.62
C ARG A 716 16.68 -18.68 31.28
N SER A 717 16.56 -17.36 31.42
CA SER A 717 17.55 -16.50 32.09
C SER A 717 16.88 -15.52 33.05
N LYS A 718 17.63 -15.08 34.06
CA LYS A 718 17.27 -13.93 34.91
C LYS A 718 17.76 -12.59 34.36
N SER A 719 18.49 -12.59 33.26
CA SER A 719 18.87 -11.38 32.55
C SER A 719 17.64 -10.59 32.11
N ARG A 720 17.82 -9.26 32.00
CA ARG A 720 16.82 -8.36 31.47
C ARG A 720 16.26 -8.89 30.15
N SER A 721 14.95 -9.11 30.11
CA SER A 721 14.19 -9.51 28.93
C SER A 721 13.07 -8.51 28.74
N GLU A 722 13.08 -7.76 27.64
CA GLU A 722 12.02 -6.81 27.32
C GLU A 722 10.90 -7.57 26.63
N LEU A 723 9.85 -7.91 27.38
CA LEU A 723 8.70 -8.62 26.85
C LEU A 723 8.02 -7.77 25.77
N PHE A 724 7.93 -6.46 26.02
CA PHE A 724 7.76 -5.45 24.98
C PHE A 724 8.40 -4.12 25.37
N ARG A 725 8.78 -3.32 24.37
CA ARG A 725 9.24 -1.93 24.49
C ARG A 725 8.56 -1.09 23.42
N PHE A 726 7.69 -0.18 23.84
CA PHE A 726 6.98 0.73 22.96
C PHE A 726 7.37 2.17 23.26
N GLY A 727 7.72 2.96 22.24
CA GLY A 727 8.24 4.31 22.41
C GLY A 727 9.76 4.39 22.42
N SER A 728 10.27 5.61 22.55
CA SER A 728 11.68 5.94 22.75
C SER A 728 12.10 5.80 24.22
N GLU A 729 13.41 5.85 24.49
CA GLU A 729 13.95 5.77 25.85
C GLU A 729 13.38 6.86 26.80
N ASP A 730 13.17 8.07 26.27
CA ASP A 730 12.69 9.22 27.03
C ASP A 730 11.16 9.28 27.16
N LYS A 731 10.44 8.47 26.38
CA LYS A 731 8.97 8.52 26.29
C LYS A 731 8.37 7.14 25.95
N GLY A 732 8.78 6.13 26.72
CA GLY A 732 8.42 4.74 26.45
C GLY A 732 7.61 4.07 27.56
N ILE A 733 6.96 2.97 27.17
CA ILE A 733 6.34 1.98 28.05
C ILE A 733 7.04 0.65 27.78
N THR A 734 7.73 0.13 28.80
CA THR A 734 8.54 -1.09 28.67
C THR A 734 8.16 -2.10 29.73
N LEU A 735 7.78 -3.30 29.31
CA LEU A 735 7.53 -4.44 30.20
C LEU A 735 8.77 -5.33 30.24
N VAL A 736 9.36 -5.47 31.42
CA VAL A 736 10.63 -6.15 31.63
C VAL A 736 10.46 -7.31 32.60
N ALA A 737 11.00 -8.47 32.23
CA ALA A 737 11.26 -9.55 33.16
C ALA A 737 12.76 -9.60 33.48
N GLU A 738 13.10 -9.48 34.77
CA GLU A 738 14.49 -9.51 35.24
C GLU A 738 14.57 -9.96 36.70
N ASN A 739 15.60 -10.72 37.05
CA ASN A 739 15.88 -11.15 38.43
C ASN A 739 14.67 -11.79 39.14
N GLY A 740 13.85 -12.56 38.41
CA GLY A 740 12.66 -13.23 38.95
C GLY A 740 11.46 -12.30 39.21
N SER A 741 11.51 -11.04 38.75
CA SER A 741 10.41 -10.07 38.84
C SER A 741 9.94 -9.66 37.45
N VAL A 742 8.69 -9.22 37.35
CA VAL A 742 8.17 -8.56 36.14
C VAL A 742 7.77 -7.14 36.52
N ALA A 743 8.18 -6.16 35.73
CA ALA A 743 7.92 -4.75 35.97
C ALA A 743 7.54 -4.02 34.68
N LEU A 744 6.50 -3.21 34.75
CA LEU A 744 6.17 -2.22 33.72
C LEU A 744 6.80 -0.89 34.11
N TYR A 745 7.63 -0.35 33.23
CA TYR A 745 8.27 0.95 33.38
C TYR A 745 7.64 1.96 32.41
N GLY A 746 7.33 3.14 32.94
CA GLY A 746 7.21 4.39 32.17
C GLY A 746 8.42 5.27 32.49
N VAL A 747 8.40 6.54 32.06
CA VAL A 747 9.52 7.47 32.26
C VAL A 747 9.93 7.60 33.73
N ASP A 748 8.97 7.89 34.61
CA ASP A 748 9.20 8.10 36.05
C ASP A 748 8.37 7.19 36.96
N GLN A 749 7.68 6.19 36.39
CA GLN A 749 6.70 5.36 37.08
C GLN A 749 6.95 3.88 36.82
N CYS A 750 6.64 3.05 37.82
CA CYS A 750 6.87 1.62 37.76
C CYS A 750 5.77 0.86 38.50
N VAL A 751 5.27 -0.23 37.90
CA VAL A 751 4.45 -1.25 38.57
C VAL A 751 5.23 -2.55 38.53
N LYS A 752 5.45 -3.21 39.67
CA LYS A 752 6.35 -4.37 39.75
C LYS A 752 5.76 -5.49 40.60
N VAL A 753 5.75 -6.70 40.03
CA VAL A 753 5.46 -7.95 40.74
C VAL A 753 6.79 -8.66 41.02
N ASN A 754 7.09 -8.88 42.30
CA ASN A 754 8.27 -9.65 42.73
C ASN A 754 7.96 -11.15 42.76
N GLU A 755 9.00 -11.99 42.62
CA GLU A 755 8.85 -13.46 42.57
C GLU A 755 7.80 -13.89 41.53
N ALA A 756 7.80 -13.20 40.39
CA ALA A 756 6.80 -13.32 39.35
C ALA A 756 6.94 -14.64 38.57
N TYR A 757 8.16 -15.11 38.34
CA TYR A 757 8.43 -16.31 37.53
C TYR A 757 9.56 -17.17 38.10
N LYS A 758 9.59 -18.42 37.65
CA LYS A 758 10.71 -19.35 37.82
C LYS A 758 11.23 -19.72 36.43
N LEU A 759 12.54 -19.95 36.33
CA LEU A 759 13.14 -20.35 35.05
C LEU A 759 12.58 -21.70 34.59
N GLY A 760 12.29 -21.80 33.29
CA GLY A 760 11.73 -22.99 32.66
C GLY A 760 10.25 -23.23 32.92
N GLU A 761 9.57 -22.41 33.71
CA GLU A 761 8.11 -22.49 33.94
C GLU A 761 7.40 -21.35 33.18
N TRP A 762 6.21 -21.64 32.65
CA TRP A 762 5.38 -20.63 31.99
C TRP A 762 4.73 -19.69 32.99
N ILE A 763 4.54 -18.45 32.58
CA ILE A 763 3.64 -17.49 33.21
C ILE A 763 2.76 -16.83 32.15
N THR A 764 1.54 -16.43 32.51
CA THR A 764 0.79 -15.45 31.74
C THR A 764 0.96 -14.07 32.38
N VAL A 765 1.05 -13.05 31.54
CA VAL A 765 1.26 -11.65 31.92
C VAL A 765 0.16 -10.81 31.30
N SER A 766 -0.52 -10.02 32.12
CA SER A 766 -1.50 -9.01 31.68
C SER A 766 -1.09 -7.64 32.23
N VAL A 767 -1.10 -6.63 31.36
CA VAL A 767 -0.83 -5.23 31.68
C VAL A 767 -1.99 -4.38 31.21
N LEU A 768 -2.82 -3.90 32.14
CA LEU A 768 -3.86 -2.92 31.85
C LEU A 768 -3.36 -1.51 32.17
N ILE A 769 -3.34 -0.62 31.19
CA ILE A 769 -3.10 0.82 31.33
C ILE A 769 -4.42 1.54 31.09
N SER A 770 -4.96 2.17 32.12
CA SER A 770 -6.23 2.92 32.05
C SER A 770 -6.30 3.95 33.16
N ASP A 771 -6.91 5.10 32.86
CA ASP A 771 -7.31 6.10 33.86
C ASP A 771 -6.17 6.54 34.81
N GLY A 772 -4.98 6.77 34.24
CA GLY A 772 -3.79 7.21 34.99
C GLY A 772 -3.18 6.12 35.88
N LYS A 773 -3.50 4.84 35.64
CA LYS A 773 -2.97 3.70 36.39
C LYS A 773 -2.52 2.59 35.46
N ALA A 774 -1.56 1.82 35.94
CA ALA A 774 -1.20 0.54 35.35
C ALA A 774 -1.44 -0.58 36.37
N THR A 775 -2.04 -1.68 35.92
CA THR A 775 -2.27 -2.90 36.68
C THR A 775 -1.53 -4.04 36.00
N LEU A 776 -0.57 -4.65 36.70
CA LEU A 776 0.22 -5.78 36.25
C LEU A 776 -0.28 -7.05 36.96
N LYS A 777 -0.74 -8.03 36.17
CA LYS A 777 -1.23 -9.32 36.63
C LYS A 777 -0.32 -10.44 36.11
N ILE A 778 0.10 -11.36 36.97
CA ILE A 778 0.95 -12.50 36.63
C ILE A 778 0.29 -13.78 37.16
N ASP A 779 -0.01 -14.74 36.29
CA ASP A 779 -0.48 -16.08 36.67
C ASP A 779 0.61 -17.12 36.37
N ASN A 780 0.92 -17.96 37.35
CA ASN A 780 1.85 -19.08 37.22
C ASN A 780 1.16 -20.45 37.30
N GLY A 781 -0.17 -20.47 37.16
CA GLY A 781 -1.03 -21.65 37.22
C GLY A 781 -1.41 -22.10 38.64
N ASN A 782 -0.77 -21.55 39.67
CA ASN A 782 -1.09 -21.81 41.07
C ASN A 782 -1.60 -20.57 41.79
N GLU A 783 -1.11 -19.40 41.41
CA GLU A 783 -1.41 -18.11 42.03
C GLU A 783 -1.43 -17.01 40.96
N LEU A 784 -2.48 -16.18 41.02
CA LEU A 784 -2.58 -14.91 40.30
C LEU A 784 -2.09 -13.79 41.23
N LYS A 785 -0.97 -13.16 40.86
CA LYS A 785 -0.42 -11.98 41.55
C LYS A 785 -0.85 -10.72 40.80
N THR A 786 -1.26 -9.68 41.53
CA THR A 786 -1.72 -8.42 40.93
C THR A 786 -1.15 -7.24 41.70
N GLU A 787 -0.56 -6.30 40.97
CA GLU A 787 -0.06 -5.02 41.50
C GLU A 787 -0.60 -3.87 40.66
N THR A 788 -0.96 -2.76 41.31
CA THR A 788 -1.46 -1.55 40.64
C THR A 788 -0.71 -0.34 41.18
N ALA A 789 -0.25 0.54 40.29
CA ALA A 789 0.28 1.83 40.69
C ALA A 789 -0.20 2.95 39.75
N GLU A 790 0.01 4.19 40.20
CA GLU A 790 -0.18 5.37 39.36
C GLU A 790 0.79 5.30 38.16
N PHE A 791 0.25 5.52 36.97
CA PHE A 791 0.96 5.42 35.70
C PHE A 791 0.33 6.42 34.72
N SER A 792 1.03 7.53 34.50
CA SER A 792 0.51 8.71 33.82
C SER A 792 0.62 8.65 32.29
N ALA A 793 1.50 7.80 31.77
CA ALA A 793 1.64 7.61 30.34
C ALA A 793 0.48 6.77 29.80
N GLU A 794 -0.24 7.31 28.83
CA GLU A 794 -1.19 6.55 28.02
C GLU A 794 -0.45 5.87 26.85
N PRO A 795 -0.95 4.75 26.31
CA PRO A 795 -0.34 4.11 25.15
C PRO A 795 -0.13 5.09 23.98
N ILE A 796 -1.09 5.95 23.67
CA ILE A 796 -1.00 6.93 22.57
C ILE A 796 0.10 8.00 22.77
N ASP A 797 0.61 8.16 24.00
CA ASP A 797 1.67 9.14 24.28
C ASP A 797 3.01 8.70 23.70
N VAL A 798 3.24 7.40 23.53
CA VAL A 798 4.52 6.84 23.07
C VAL A 798 4.64 6.77 21.53
N ILE A 799 3.65 7.30 20.80
CA ILE A 799 3.70 7.46 19.35
C ILE A 799 4.32 8.81 18.96
N GLY A 800 5.35 8.74 18.13
CA GLY A 800 6.19 9.84 17.68
C GLY A 800 7.20 9.38 16.60
N THR A 801 8.03 10.31 16.14
CA THR A 801 8.80 10.15 14.89
C THR A 801 9.99 9.20 14.98
N ASN A 802 10.53 8.98 16.19
CA ASN A 802 11.71 8.16 16.44
C ASN A 802 11.43 7.07 17.49
N ASP A 803 10.20 6.57 17.53
CA ASP A 803 9.75 5.57 18.49
C ASP A 803 9.81 4.15 17.91
N VAL A 804 10.07 3.15 18.76
CA VAL A 804 10.10 1.73 18.35
C VAL A 804 8.97 0.95 18.99
N TYR A 805 8.53 -0.11 18.32
CA TYR A 805 7.52 -1.01 18.82
C TYR A 805 8.05 -2.45 18.82
N LEU A 806 8.81 -2.82 19.84
CA LEU A 806 9.52 -4.10 19.90
C LEU A 806 8.82 -5.07 20.84
N ILE A 807 8.77 -6.35 20.46
CA ILE A 807 8.30 -7.45 21.29
C ILE A 807 9.42 -8.49 21.39
N GLY A 808 9.77 -8.90 22.62
CA GLY A 808 10.77 -9.94 22.88
C GLY A 808 12.24 -9.53 22.74
N ALA A 809 12.55 -8.23 22.70
CA ALA A 809 13.93 -7.74 22.58
C ALA A 809 14.80 -8.18 23.78
N GLY A 810 15.96 -8.78 23.50
CA GLY A 810 16.88 -9.29 24.52
C GLY A 810 16.33 -10.48 25.33
N MET A 811 15.15 -11.00 24.97
CA MET A 811 14.51 -12.09 25.71
C MET A 811 15.27 -13.39 25.51
N ASN A 812 15.60 -14.08 26.60
CA ASN A 812 16.07 -15.47 26.55
C ASN A 812 14.97 -16.38 27.08
N GLY A 813 14.18 -16.91 26.16
CA GLY A 813 12.91 -17.54 26.49
C GLY A 813 12.03 -17.73 25.28
N SER A 814 10.77 -18.02 25.52
CA SER A 814 9.81 -18.26 24.44
C SER A 814 8.46 -17.65 24.77
N MET A 815 7.73 -17.24 23.75
CA MET A 815 6.45 -16.56 23.83
C MET A 815 5.38 -17.33 23.04
N ASP A 816 4.20 -17.53 23.62
CA ASP A 816 3.09 -18.28 23.01
C ASP A 816 2.13 -17.37 22.23
N TYR A 817 1.90 -16.14 22.69
CA TYR A 817 1.10 -15.15 21.99
C TYR A 817 1.40 -13.73 22.50
N PHE A 818 0.96 -12.72 21.74
CA PHE A 818 0.91 -11.32 22.16
C PHE A 818 -0.41 -10.69 21.70
N ARG A 819 -1.24 -10.18 22.62
CA ARG A 819 -2.58 -9.66 22.33
C ARG A 819 -2.75 -8.26 22.88
N VAL A 820 -3.48 -7.43 22.14
CA VAL A 820 -3.80 -6.05 22.51
C VAL A 820 -5.31 -5.87 22.56
N TYR A 821 -5.81 -5.30 23.64
CA TYR A 821 -7.22 -4.97 23.84
C TYR A 821 -7.39 -3.48 24.15
N ASN A 822 -8.52 -2.90 23.80
CA ASN A 822 -8.85 -1.50 24.09
C ASN A 822 -9.54 -1.27 25.45
N LYS A 823 -9.61 -2.31 26.29
CA LYS A 823 -10.31 -2.33 27.58
C LYS A 823 -9.83 -3.50 28.43
N ASP A 824 -10.20 -3.47 29.71
CA ASP A 824 -10.04 -4.61 30.63
C ASP A 824 -10.84 -5.82 30.13
N VAL A 825 -10.16 -6.96 30.01
CA VAL A 825 -10.69 -8.25 29.60
C VAL A 825 -10.25 -9.35 30.58
N PRO A 826 -10.96 -10.49 30.63
CA PRO A 826 -10.49 -11.63 31.43
C PRO A 826 -9.06 -12.05 31.04
N GLU A 827 -8.30 -12.52 32.01
CA GLU A 827 -6.98 -13.09 31.76
C GLU A 827 -7.10 -14.32 30.85
N ALA A 828 -6.10 -14.53 30.00
CA ALA A 828 -6.02 -15.73 29.18
C ALA A 828 -6.00 -17.01 30.05
N ASP A 829 -6.72 -18.04 29.58
CA ASP A 829 -6.77 -19.33 30.26
C ASP A 829 -5.36 -19.91 30.46
N TYR A 830 -5.01 -20.24 31.71
CA TYR A 830 -3.74 -20.89 32.03
C TYR A 830 -3.84 -22.41 31.81
N TYR A 831 -3.09 -22.94 30.84
CA TYR A 831 -3.10 -24.38 30.51
C TYR A 831 -1.71 -25.03 30.45
N TYR A 832 -0.64 -24.29 30.81
CA TYR A 832 0.73 -24.77 30.72
C TYR A 832 1.07 -25.74 31.86
N THR A 833 1.38 -26.99 31.54
CA THR A 833 1.64 -28.06 32.54
C THR A 833 3.05 -28.63 32.48
N GLU A 834 3.71 -28.50 31.34
CA GLU A 834 5.09 -28.93 31.12
C GLU A 834 6.06 -27.76 31.34
N LYS A 835 7.31 -28.09 31.69
CA LYS A 835 8.36 -27.13 32.02
C LYS A 835 9.72 -27.61 31.51
N GLU A 836 10.67 -26.69 31.44
CA GLU A 836 12.08 -26.98 31.20
C GLU A 836 12.85 -27.04 32.53
N ASP A 837 13.81 -27.98 32.62
CA ASP A 837 14.71 -28.04 33.76
C ASP A 837 15.92 -27.12 33.51
N ILE A 838 15.77 -25.86 33.90
CA ILE A 838 16.79 -24.83 33.73
C ILE A 838 17.61 -24.74 35.02
N GLN A 839 18.90 -25.04 34.92
CA GLN A 839 19.84 -24.74 36.00
C GLN A 839 20.28 -23.29 35.88
N ASP A 840 19.98 -22.50 36.90
CA ASP A 840 20.49 -21.14 37.09
C ASP A 840 21.98 -21.24 37.44
N VAL A 841 22.83 -21.40 36.41
CA VAL A 841 24.28 -21.47 36.59
C VAL A 841 24.79 -20.04 36.74
N THR A 842 24.78 -19.54 37.98
CA THR A 842 25.53 -18.32 38.32
C THR A 842 27.01 -18.56 38.08
N THR A 843 27.60 -17.86 37.11
CA THR A 843 29.04 -17.93 36.87
C THR A 843 29.70 -16.80 37.65
N SER A 844 30.48 -17.16 38.66
CA SER A 844 31.31 -16.21 39.40
C SER A 844 32.73 -16.25 38.85
N GLY A 845 33.32 -15.09 38.59
CA GLY A 845 34.67 -14.94 38.04
C GLY A 845 35.43 -13.81 38.72
N TYR A 846 36.71 -13.65 38.37
CA TYR A 846 37.56 -12.60 38.94
C TYR A 846 37.57 -11.36 38.05
N VAL A 847 37.35 -10.20 38.65
CA VAL A 847 37.53 -8.93 37.93
C VAL A 847 39.00 -8.83 37.51
N GLY A 848 39.24 -8.54 36.24
CA GLY A 848 40.56 -8.53 35.60
C GLY A 848 41.00 -9.84 34.96
N ASP A 849 40.26 -10.95 35.12
CA ASP A 849 40.55 -12.27 34.51
C ASP A 849 39.69 -12.45 33.26
N LEU A 850 40.21 -11.97 32.13
CA LEU A 850 39.48 -11.89 30.86
C LEU A 850 39.49 -13.23 30.13
N ASN A 851 40.44 -14.12 30.41
CA ASN A 851 40.50 -15.44 29.78
C ASN A 851 39.84 -16.55 30.63
N SER A 852 39.36 -16.21 31.84
CA SER A 852 38.72 -17.11 32.80
C SER A 852 39.60 -18.29 33.25
N ASP A 853 40.91 -18.08 33.34
CA ASP A 853 41.85 -19.12 33.80
C ASP A 853 42.03 -19.16 35.33
N GLY A 854 41.36 -18.24 36.04
CA GLY A 854 41.39 -18.12 37.50
C GLY A 854 42.50 -17.22 38.02
N SER A 855 43.27 -16.56 37.14
CA SER A 855 44.34 -15.65 37.48
C SER A 855 44.18 -14.32 36.74
N VAL A 856 44.63 -13.23 37.36
CA VAL A 856 44.74 -11.92 36.71
C VAL A 856 46.21 -11.70 36.37
N ASP A 857 46.58 -11.84 35.10
CA ASP A 857 47.95 -11.80 34.65
C ASP A 857 48.18 -11.02 33.32
N VAL A 858 49.35 -11.20 32.72
CA VAL A 858 49.75 -10.48 31.51
C VAL A 858 48.91 -10.88 30.28
N PHE A 859 48.33 -12.07 30.25
CA PHE A 859 47.46 -12.52 29.16
C PHE A 859 46.15 -11.75 29.15
N ASP A 860 45.58 -11.44 30.31
CA ASP A 860 44.40 -10.58 30.45
C ASP A 860 44.68 -9.16 30.00
N PHE A 861 45.87 -8.64 30.32
CA PHE A 861 46.31 -7.32 29.85
C PHE A 861 46.44 -7.24 28.33
N VAL A 862 46.87 -8.33 27.69
CA VAL A 862 46.92 -8.43 26.23
C VAL A 862 45.51 -8.49 25.63
N LEU A 863 44.60 -9.26 26.24
CA LEU A 863 43.19 -9.30 25.82
C LEU A 863 42.51 -7.94 25.97
N MET A 864 42.76 -7.22 27.06
CA MET A 864 42.20 -5.89 27.29
C MET A 864 42.73 -4.86 26.27
N LYS A 865 44.01 -4.93 25.92
CA LYS A 865 44.57 -4.11 24.83
C LYS A 865 43.90 -4.41 23.50
N LYS A 866 43.65 -5.69 23.22
CA LYS A 866 43.01 -6.11 21.98
C LYS A 866 41.54 -5.66 21.96
N ALA A 867 40.83 -5.79 23.07
CA ALA A 867 39.45 -5.33 23.25
C ALA A 867 39.27 -3.82 23.02
N ILE A 868 40.25 -3.00 23.41
CA ILE A 868 40.23 -1.54 23.15
C ILE A 868 40.38 -1.21 21.66
N ILE A 869 41.05 -2.08 20.88
CA ILE A 869 41.29 -1.90 19.44
C ILE A 869 40.18 -2.56 18.61
N ASP A 870 39.68 -3.70 19.08
CA ASP A 870 38.74 -4.60 18.40
C ASP A 870 37.73 -5.12 19.44
N LYS A 871 36.54 -4.50 19.44
CA LYS A 871 35.48 -4.78 20.43
C LYS A 871 34.97 -6.23 20.38
N ASP A 872 35.07 -6.89 19.23
CA ASP A 872 34.65 -8.29 19.03
C ASP A 872 35.53 -9.29 19.81
N THR A 873 36.66 -8.83 20.36
CA THR A 873 37.49 -9.62 21.27
C THR A 873 36.75 -9.99 22.56
N ILE A 874 35.77 -9.20 22.98
CA ILE A 874 34.92 -9.48 24.14
C ILE A 874 33.63 -10.13 23.64
N SER A 875 33.57 -11.46 23.71
CA SER A 875 32.49 -12.25 23.10
C SER A 875 31.44 -12.75 24.10
N SER A 876 31.54 -12.39 25.38
CA SER A 876 30.60 -12.82 26.41
C SER A 876 30.40 -11.78 27.52
N LYS A 877 29.23 -11.82 28.17
CA LYS A 877 28.92 -10.99 29.35
C LYS A 877 29.91 -11.20 30.49
N ASN A 878 30.45 -12.41 30.65
CA ASN A 878 31.47 -12.74 31.64
C ASN A 878 32.78 -11.97 31.38
N MET A 879 33.23 -11.95 30.13
CA MET A 879 34.43 -11.20 29.73
C MET A 879 34.24 -9.69 29.86
N LEU A 880 33.02 -9.19 29.56
CA LEU A 880 32.68 -7.78 29.74
C LEU A 880 32.78 -7.39 31.23
N ALA A 881 32.16 -8.18 32.11
CA ALA A 881 32.21 -7.97 33.56
C ALA A 881 33.63 -8.14 34.15
N ALA A 882 34.46 -9.00 33.54
CA ALA A 882 35.87 -9.13 33.91
C ALA A 882 36.70 -7.92 33.47
N ALA A 883 36.37 -7.30 32.32
CA ALA A 883 37.15 -6.25 31.70
C ALA A 883 36.84 -4.84 32.22
N ASP A 884 35.60 -4.57 32.62
CA ASP A 884 35.18 -3.31 33.26
C ASP A 884 35.63 -3.29 34.73
N VAL A 885 36.94 -3.08 34.94
CA VAL A 885 37.54 -3.09 36.29
C VAL A 885 37.21 -1.82 37.07
N ASN A 886 36.67 -0.78 36.41
CA ASN A 886 36.39 0.51 37.02
C ASN A 886 34.89 0.69 37.35
N GLY A 887 34.00 -0.06 36.70
CA GLY A 887 32.55 -0.11 36.91
C GLY A 887 31.74 0.92 36.13
N ASP A 888 32.31 1.55 35.10
CA ASP A 888 31.64 2.57 34.27
C ASP A 888 30.86 1.99 33.07
N LYS A 889 30.87 0.66 32.91
CA LYS A 889 30.23 -0.10 31.83
C LYS A 889 30.86 0.13 30.45
N GLU A 890 32.02 0.77 30.37
CA GLU A 890 32.80 0.91 29.14
C GLU A 890 34.14 0.17 29.28
N ILE A 891 34.69 -0.34 28.18
CA ILE A 891 36.06 -0.90 28.17
C ILE A 891 36.97 0.13 27.53
N GLY A 892 37.73 0.85 28.35
CA GLY A 892 38.52 1.98 27.93
C GLY A 892 39.99 1.92 28.37
N ILE A 893 40.70 2.99 28.05
CA ILE A 893 42.08 3.17 28.51
C ILE A 893 42.15 3.22 30.05
N ALA A 894 41.08 3.67 30.72
CA ALA A 894 40.98 3.68 32.18
C ALA A 894 41.11 2.27 32.77
N ASP A 895 40.37 1.30 32.25
CA ASP A 895 40.43 -0.10 32.66
C ASP A 895 41.80 -0.71 32.42
N LEU A 896 42.37 -0.43 31.25
CA LEU A 896 43.70 -0.91 30.90
C LEU A 896 44.77 -0.41 31.86
N VAL A 897 44.70 0.86 32.26
CA VAL A 897 45.64 1.47 33.21
C VAL A 897 45.46 0.87 34.61
N LEU A 898 44.22 0.63 35.03
CA LEU A 898 43.93 0.01 36.33
C LEU A 898 44.41 -1.45 36.36
N LEU A 899 44.16 -2.22 35.31
CA LEU A 899 44.70 -3.58 35.14
C LEU A 899 46.23 -3.57 35.15
N GLN A 900 46.87 -2.63 34.44
CA GLN A 900 48.32 -2.49 34.47
C GLN A 900 48.86 -2.21 35.87
N ASN A 901 48.23 -1.29 36.61
CA ASN A 901 48.68 -0.92 37.94
C ASN A 901 48.52 -2.07 38.93
N TYR A 902 47.44 -2.85 38.80
CA TYR A 902 47.22 -4.06 39.57
C TYR A 902 48.31 -5.11 39.31
N LEU A 903 48.63 -5.38 38.03
CA LEU A 903 49.70 -6.31 37.65
C LEU A 903 51.10 -5.86 38.09
N LEU A 904 51.34 -4.55 38.14
CA LEU A 904 52.57 -3.96 38.66
C LEU A 904 52.60 -3.88 40.20
N GLY A 905 51.55 -4.32 40.89
CA GLY A 905 51.41 -4.28 42.34
C GLY A 905 51.32 -2.87 42.93
N LYS A 906 51.02 -1.85 42.11
CA LYS A 906 50.77 -0.47 42.57
C LYS A 906 49.41 -0.37 43.25
N ASP A 907 48.42 -1.05 42.68
CA ASP A 907 47.08 -1.17 43.23
C ASP A 907 46.88 -2.60 43.74
N LYS A 908 46.25 -2.75 44.92
CA LYS A 908 46.01 -4.05 45.55
C LYS A 908 44.65 -4.66 45.19
N SER A 909 43.79 -3.89 44.53
CA SER A 909 42.41 -4.24 44.19
C SER A 909 41.88 -3.28 43.13
N PHE A 910 40.88 -3.75 42.37
CA PHE A 910 40.15 -2.90 41.44
C PHE A 910 39.06 -2.07 42.15
N PRO A 911 38.70 -0.89 41.61
CA PRO A 911 37.60 -0.07 42.12
C PRO A 911 36.26 -0.80 42.24
N VAL A 912 35.95 -1.66 41.26
CA VAL A 912 34.68 -2.41 41.21
C VAL A 912 34.66 -3.65 42.13
N GLY A 913 35.80 -4.02 42.74
CA GLY A 913 35.95 -5.23 43.57
C GLY A 913 36.76 -6.33 42.89
N GLY A 914 36.90 -7.49 43.54
CA GLY A 914 37.77 -8.58 43.08
C GLY A 914 37.05 -9.71 42.34
N THR A 915 35.72 -9.76 42.39
CA THR A 915 34.91 -10.83 41.80
C THR A 915 33.64 -10.25 41.21
N TYR A 916 33.18 -10.81 40.10
CA TYR A 916 31.89 -10.52 39.49
C TYR A 916 31.01 -11.77 39.50
N THR A 917 29.71 -11.59 39.30
CA THR A 917 28.75 -12.68 39.13
C THR A 917 27.84 -12.33 37.96
N VAL A 918 27.73 -13.24 36.99
CA VAL A 918 26.85 -13.12 35.82
C VAL A 918 25.87 -14.28 35.79
#